data_AF-A0A7W7QLT5-F1
#
_entry.id   AF-A0A7W7QLT5-F1
#
_cell.length_a   1.000
_cell.length_b   1.000
_cell.length_c   1.000
_cell.angle_alpha   90.00
_cell.angle_beta   90.00
_cell.angle_gamma   90.00
#
_symmetry.space_group_name_H-M   'P 1'
#
loop_
_entity.id
_entity.type
_entity.pdbx_description
1 polymer ?
#
loop_
_entity_poly.entity_id
_entity_poly.type
_entity_poly.pdbx_seq_one_letter_code
_entity_poly.pdbx_strand_id
1 'polypeptide(L)'
;MAGLVVKLSKGEIGIVRRRFGRIHPEDEGREIRVQETSPGVQAAVLQSDRIHVLPNALYEVTVVRRTEVPLGTIGVVVAKDGAPPSPVRNLAPHVECRDFQDGVAFLRGGGTRGRQPGVLRGGASYAINTELFEVITVNTPVEARHGLTDDDLKEITIPEGTAGVVVVREGEPAGEEEGTLGRRVPGHASFQLPTVFLDGGGQRGVQEETLGGGDYRINPWFARVVQIPTRVLVLEWKRSDKKRPSNLDSSLDQIRINVEGHWVRFDMSQTIQIPAKAAPVLVSRVGEQKTAQDDPPVRRFIDRVLAPTVESYFQRAAAGRQILDFLDSPEAIRLELAGQVCEALEGWQVKAGETSLGDFEPEKTTIHELRMEIVAARTRNQELQHINENADIEEEIKRKQLRTERERRRLDAVILEEHVRLLGADRVAMERFMSHLKEVDVPTYVGGNAEGILQYMPLQVAQEMINTALGGPSRRQEIPRGASGGRVETALKRALTGQRSALLADVGGGPSPEQDVVVCLGREDDHAEVRDALDRFLRSCGWTVAGESEPVTGPWLQTVTIRAADAGRAATSEELEDELRRATDRESPGSGLAAELAEVLAGTPLAVLLVGPVLLTSANGEHAVLRLGHRQLSHLIRRPNRLLTEPLAVVAELRGSGG
;
A
#
# COMPACT_ATOMS: atom_id res chain seq x y z
N MET A 1 64.07 49.95 -38.39
CA MET A 1 63.64 48.53 -38.31
C MET A 1 62.13 48.51 -38.38
N ALA A 2 61.54 47.72 -39.29
CA ALA A 2 60.09 47.65 -39.44
C ALA A 2 59.48 46.97 -38.19
N GLY A 3 58.55 47.64 -37.52
CA GLY A 3 57.79 47.07 -36.41
C GLY A 3 56.68 46.16 -36.95
N LEU A 4 56.57 44.96 -36.41
CA LEU A 4 55.37 44.13 -36.51
C LEU A 4 54.30 44.77 -35.63
N VAL A 5 53.29 45.37 -36.26
CA VAL A 5 52.10 45.85 -35.57
C VAL A 5 51.08 44.72 -35.58
N VAL A 6 50.80 44.15 -34.40
CA VAL A 6 49.79 43.11 -34.25
C VAL A 6 48.54 43.75 -33.66
N LYS A 7 47.45 43.69 -34.42
CA LYS A 7 46.11 44.04 -33.97
C LYS A 7 45.30 42.75 -33.83
N LEU A 8 45.00 42.40 -32.59
CA LEU A 8 44.21 41.22 -32.26
C LEU A 8 42.72 41.61 -32.18
N SER A 9 41.84 40.79 -32.74
CA SER A 9 40.40 41.00 -32.66
C SER A 9 39.85 40.52 -31.32
N LYS A 10 38.65 40.96 -30.96
CA LYS A 10 37.95 40.48 -29.75
C LYS A 10 37.76 38.96 -29.85
N GLY A 11 38.31 38.21 -28.90
CA GLY A 11 38.25 36.74 -28.91
C GLY A 11 39.54 36.05 -29.37
N GLU A 12 40.57 36.80 -29.72
CA GLU A 12 41.88 36.28 -30.14
C GLU A 12 42.94 36.55 -29.08
N ILE A 13 44.01 35.75 -29.09
CA ILE A 13 45.24 36.00 -28.34
C ILE A 13 46.44 35.78 -29.27
N GLY A 14 47.54 36.47 -28.98
CA GLY A 14 48.80 36.28 -29.70
C GLY A 14 49.77 35.44 -28.89
N ILE A 15 50.15 34.27 -29.40
CA ILE A 15 51.27 33.50 -28.88
C ILE A 15 52.55 34.03 -29.52
N VAL A 16 53.47 34.49 -28.69
CA VAL A 16 54.71 35.13 -29.15
C VAL A 16 55.83 34.10 -29.19
N ARG A 17 56.54 34.02 -30.31
CA ARG A 17 57.81 33.30 -30.43
C ARG A 17 58.92 34.29 -30.73
N ARG A 18 59.99 34.26 -29.94
CA ARG A 18 61.21 35.01 -30.21
C ARG A 18 62.19 34.17 -31.02
N ARG A 19 62.66 34.70 -32.14
CA ARG A 19 63.54 33.98 -33.10
C ARG A 19 64.99 33.92 -32.65
N PHE A 20 65.50 35.01 -32.08
CA PHE A 20 66.93 35.16 -31.75
C PHE A 20 67.13 35.74 -30.36
N GLY A 21 68.16 35.29 -29.65
CA GLY A 21 68.52 35.75 -28.31
C GLY A 21 69.51 34.83 -27.62
N ARG A 22 69.93 35.19 -26.42
CA ARG A 22 70.64 34.28 -25.51
C ARG A 22 69.61 33.64 -24.59
N ILE A 23 69.72 32.33 -24.37
CA ILE A 23 68.87 31.61 -23.42
C ILE A 23 69.23 32.11 -22.02
N HIS A 24 68.25 32.58 -21.28
CA HIS A 24 68.42 32.94 -19.88
C HIS A 24 68.57 31.67 -19.02
N PRO A 25 69.39 31.65 -17.96
CA PRO A 25 69.56 30.46 -17.11
C PRO A 25 68.25 29.86 -16.56
N GLU A 26 67.25 30.70 -16.28
CA GLU A 26 65.91 30.29 -15.82
C GLU A 26 65.12 29.45 -16.86
N ASP A 27 65.47 29.61 -18.15
CA ASP A 27 64.83 28.96 -19.29
C ASP A 27 65.62 27.75 -19.82
N GLU A 28 66.77 27.42 -19.22
CA GLU A 28 67.55 26.25 -19.62
C GLU A 28 66.75 24.97 -19.44
N GLY A 29 66.65 24.17 -20.50
CA GLY A 29 65.92 22.90 -20.51
C GLY A 29 64.39 23.00 -20.60
N ARG A 30 63.81 24.21 -20.66
CA ARG A 30 62.37 24.40 -20.88
C ARG A 30 62.04 24.40 -22.38
N GLU A 31 60.79 24.21 -22.75
CA GLU A 31 60.29 24.42 -24.12
C GLU A 31 59.62 25.79 -24.28
N ILE A 32 58.97 26.26 -23.21
CA ILE A 32 58.31 27.56 -23.08
C ILE A 32 59.19 28.50 -22.26
N ARG A 33 59.31 29.75 -22.69
CA ARG A 33 60.21 30.77 -22.15
C ARG A 33 59.49 31.70 -21.18
N VAL A 34 60.03 31.84 -19.99
CA VAL A 34 59.56 32.78 -18.97
C VAL A 34 60.13 34.17 -19.24
N GLN A 35 61.38 34.25 -19.69
CA GLN A 35 62.05 35.53 -19.96
C GLN A 35 61.85 35.94 -21.42
N GLU A 36 61.34 37.16 -21.61
CA GLU A 36 61.11 37.77 -22.94
C GLU A 36 62.39 37.87 -23.79
N THR A 37 63.56 37.81 -23.16
CA THR A 37 64.87 37.85 -23.82
C THR A 37 65.27 36.54 -24.48
N SER A 38 64.74 35.42 -24.00
CA SER A 38 65.15 34.08 -24.43
C SER A 38 64.49 33.69 -25.75
N PRO A 39 65.24 33.07 -26.69
CA PRO A 39 64.66 32.57 -27.93
C PRO A 39 63.74 31.38 -27.67
N GLY A 40 62.59 31.32 -28.35
CA GLY A 40 61.57 30.29 -28.17
C GLY A 40 60.15 30.84 -28.01
N VAL A 41 59.19 29.95 -27.80
CA VAL A 41 57.79 30.32 -27.50
C VAL A 41 57.74 30.94 -26.11
N GLN A 42 57.12 32.09 -25.97
CA GLN A 42 57.00 32.82 -24.71
C GLN A 42 55.79 32.31 -23.91
N ALA A 43 55.91 32.28 -22.59
CA ALA A 43 54.84 31.90 -21.68
C ALA A 43 53.73 32.96 -21.65
N ALA A 44 54.12 34.24 -21.73
CA ALA A 44 53.21 35.37 -21.79
C ALA A 44 52.49 35.44 -23.16
N VAL A 45 51.19 35.77 -23.13
CA VAL A 45 50.36 35.94 -24.32
C VAL A 45 49.97 37.41 -24.51
N LEU A 46 49.84 37.82 -25.77
CA LEU A 46 49.32 39.13 -26.13
C LEU A 46 47.79 39.13 -26.04
N GLN A 47 47.24 40.12 -25.35
CA GLN A 47 45.79 40.29 -25.16
C GLN A 47 45.15 41.11 -26.29
N SER A 48 43.88 40.83 -26.59
CA SER A 48 43.11 41.44 -27.68
C SER A 48 42.71 42.91 -27.50
N ASP A 49 42.99 43.50 -26.35
CA ASP A 49 42.55 44.85 -25.97
C ASP A 49 43.55 45.95 -26.34
N ARG A 50 44.73 45.59 -26.86
CA ARG A 50 45.84 46.52 -27.12
C ARG A 50 46.48 46.30 -28.48
N ILE A 51 47.00 47.38 -29.05
CA ILE A 51 47.90 47.31 -30.20
C ILE A 51 49.30 46.98 -29.70
N HIS A 52 49.86 45.87 -30.18
CA HIS A 52 51.21 45.45 -29.79
C HIS A 52 52.18 45.78 -30.92
N VAL A 53 53.30 46.42 -30.58
CA VAL A 53 54.36 46.76 -31.53
C VAL A 53 55.62 46.01 -31.12
N LEU A 54 55.99 45.01 -31.92
CA LEU A 54 57.15 44.15 -31.69
C LEU A 54 58.11 44.24 -32.88
N PRO A 55 59.44 44.19 -32.72
CA PRO A 55 60.34 44.14 -33.87
C PRO A 55 60.14 42.86 -34.71
N ASN A 56 59.75 42.96 -35.99
CA ASN A 56 59.42 41.77 -36.81
C ASN A 56 60.61 40.83 -37.04
N ALA A 57 61.84 41.36 -36.95
CA ALA A 57 63.05 40.59 -37.14
C ALA A 57 63.31 39.66 -35.95
N LEU A 58 62.79 40.01 -34.77
CA LEU A 58 63.00 39.30 -33.52
C LEU A 58 61.81 38.43 -33.11
N TYR A 59 60.59 38.86 -33.44
CA TYR A 59 59.37 38.22 -32.94
C TYR A 59 58.45 37.75 -34.07
N GLU A 60 57.86 36.61 -33.83
CA GLU A 60 56.78 36.01 -34.61
C GLU A 60 55.57 35.85 -33.70
N VAL A 61 54.39 36.18 -34.20
CA VAL A 61 53.14 36.08 -33.42
C VAL A 61 52.18 35.18 -34.16
N THR A 62 51.79 34.10 -33.50
CA THR A 62 50.72 33.21 -33.96
C THR A 62 49.43 33.64 -33.30
N VAL A 63 48.46 34.05 -34.11
CA VAL A 63 47.13 34.43 -33.62
C VAL A 63 46.30 33.16 -33.44
N VAL A 64 45.82 32.93 -32.22
CA VAL A 64 44.93 31.81 -31.90
C VAL A 64 43.66 32.34 -31.26
N ARG A 65 42.57 31.57 -31.37
CA ARG A 65 41.32 31.90 -30.69
C ARG A 65 41.46 31.66 -29.19
N ARG A 66 40.80 32.47 -28.38
CA ARG A 66 40.66 32.21 -26.94
C ARG A 66 39.97 30.87 -26.73
N THR A 67 40.39 30.16 -25.70
CA THR A 67 39.81 28.88 -25.32
C THR A 67 38.44 29.12 -24.71
N GLU A 68 37.40 28.59 -25.36
CA GLU A 68 36.03 28.67 -24.86
C GLU A 68 35.66 27.37 -24.16
N VAL A 69 35.12 27.49 -22.94
CA VAL A 69 34.53 26.36 -22.22
C VAL A 69 33.01 26.51 -22.31
N PRO A 70 32.29 25.57 -22.92
CA PRO A 70 30.84 25.67 -23.07
C PRO A 70 30.10 25.80 -21.73
N LEU A 71 28.92 26.43 -21.74
CA LEU A 71 28.07 26.58 -20.56
C LEU A 71 27.60 25.21 -20.05
N GLY A 72 27.56 25.04 -18.72
CA GLY A 72 27.18 23.77 -18.08
C GLY A 72 28.25 22.68 -18.15
N THR A 73 29.46 23.02 -18.59
CA THR A 73 30.61 22.11 -18.69
C THR A 73 31.82 22.66 -17.95
N ILE A 74 32.82 21.82 -17.75
CA ILE A 74 34.12 22.18 -17.20
C ILE A 74 35.22 21.98 -18.24
N GLY A 75 36.27 22.80 -18.15
CA GLY A 75 37.51 22.60 -18.89
C GLY A 75 38.58 22.03 -17.97
N VAL A 76 39.15 20.87 -18.30
CA VAL A 76 40.29 20.32 -17.56
C VAL A 76 41.59 20.66 -18.29
N VAL A 77 42.66 20.88 -17.55
CA VAL A 77 43.92 21.42 -18.11
C VAL A 77 45.05 20.41 -17.96
N VAL A 78 45.82 20.22 -19.04
CA VAL A 78 47.08 19.47 -19.05
C VAL A 78 48.21 20.44 -19.40
N ALA A 79 49.20 20.59 -18.52
CA ALA A 79 50.39 21.37 -18.81
C ALA A 79 51.36 20.54 -19.67
N LYS A 80 51.85 21.14 -20.76
CA LYS A 80 52.81 20.52 -21.70
C LYS A 80 54.26 20.73 -21.26
N ASP A 81 54.53 21.82 -20.55
CA ASP A 81 55.85 22.17 -20.05
C ASP A 81 55.79 22.61 -18.57
N GLY A 82 56.92 22.57 -17.88
CA GLY A 82 57.04 22.81 -16.45
C GLY A 82 58.10 21.91 -15.81
N ALA A 83 58.12 21.88 -14.48
CA ALA A 83 58.94 20.92 -13.75
C ALA A 83 58.51 19.47 -14.07
N PRO A 84 59.41 18.48 -13.93
CA PRO A 84 59.08 17.08 -14.18
C PRO A 84 57.85 16.61 -13.38
N PRO A 85 56.97 15.78 -13.97
CA PRO A 85 55.82 15.24 -13.26
C PRO A 85 56.27 14.33 -12.10
N SER A 86 55.43 14.21 -11.07
CA SER A 86 55.65 13.25 -9.99
C SER A 86 55.54 11.81 -10.53
N PRO A 87 56.41 10.88 -10.11
CA PRO A 87 56.26 9.46 -10.45
C PRO A 87 55.17 8.76 -9.62
N VAL A 88 54.68 9.39 -8.55
CA VAL A 88 53.71 8.79 -7.60
C VAL A 88 52.31 9.42 -7.73
N ARG A 89 52.24 10.73 -7.94
CA ARG A 89 50.97 11.48 -8.06
C ARG A 89 50.51 11.55 -9.51
N ASN A 90 49.22 11.39 -9.74
CA ASN A 90 48.59 11.52 -11.05
C ASN A 90 48.21 12.97 -11.37
N LEU A 91 47.97 13.79 -10.35
CA LEU A 91 47.70 15.22 -10.45
C LEU A 91 48.91 16.05 -10.04
N ALA A 92 49.15 17.11 -10.78
CA ALA A 92 50.14 18.13 -10.47
C ALA A 92 49.78 18.89 -9.16
N PRO A 93 50.78 19.45 -8.45
CA PRO A 93 50.51 20.44 -7.40
C PRO A 93 49.79 21.67 -7.98
N HIS A 94 48.90 22.28 -7.19
CA HIS A 94 48.26 23.54 -7.61
C HIS A 94 49.25 24.68 -7.59
N VAL A 95 49.18 25.53 -8.61
CA VAL A 95 49.93 26.77 -8.69
C VAL A 95 48.96 27.89 -9.06
N GLU A 96 48.98 28.97 -8.28
CA GLU A 96 48.13 30.12 -8.53
C GLU A 96 48.61 30.88 -9.77
N CYS A 97 47.81 30.82 -10.84
CA CYS A 97 48.19 31.35 -12.15
C CYS A 97 46.99 31.96 -12.92
N ARG A 98 46.00 32.48 -12.19
CA ARG A 98 44.79 33.14 -12.75
C ARG A 98 44.10 32.25 -13.80
N ASP A 99 43.67 31.07 -13.38
CA ASP A 99 43.01 30.07 -14.24
C ASP A 99 43.82 29.74 -15.51
N PHE A 100 45.13 29.52 -15.34
CA PHE A 100 46.07 29.19 -16.42
C PHE A 100 46.23 30.28 -17.50
N GLN A 101 45.74 31.50 -17.26
CA GLN A 101 45.92 32.66 -18.14
C GLN A 101 47.22 33.42 -17.87
N ASP A 102 48.01 33.02 -16.86
CA ASP A 102 49.34 33.55 -16.58
C ASP A 102 50.38 32.41 -16.57
N GLY A 103 50.91 32.08 -17.75
CA GLY A 103 51.93 31.05 -17.92
C GLY A 103 53.26 31.39 -17.25
N VAL A 104 53.59 32.68 -17.08
CA VAL A 104 54.82 33.13 -16.41
C VAL A 104 54.72 32.82 -14.92
N ALA A 105 53.60 33.19 -14.30
CA ALA A 105 53.32 32.86 -12.90
C ALA A 105 53.31 31.34 -12.67
N PHE A 106 52.71 30.56 -13.58
CA PHE A 106 52.71 29.10 -13.49
C PHE A 106 54.14 28.50 -13.48
N LEU A 107 54.98 28.88 -14.44
CA LEU A 107 56.33 28.33 -14.56
C LEU A 107 57.27 28.78 -13.43
N ARG A 108 57.15 30.05 -12.99
CA ARG A 108 57.91 30.58 -11.84
C ARG A 108 57.43 30.01 -10.50
N GLY A 109 56.15 29.72 -10.38
CA GLY A 109 55.54 29.09 -9.21
C GLY A 109 55.85 27.60 -9.08
N GLY A 110 56.69 27.04 -9.95
CA GLY A 110 57.07 25.62 -9.91
C GLY A 110 56.03 24.67 -10.51
N GLY A 111 55.16 25.17 -11.41
CA GLY A 111 54.17 24.35 -12.11
C GLY A 111 54.81 23.14 -12.79
N THR A 112 54.20 21.97 -12.60
CA THR A 112 54.70 20.71 -13.15
C THR A 112 53.93 20.32 -14.42
N ARG A 113 54.62 19.70 -15.37
CA ARG A 113 54.00 19.09 -16.55
C ARG A 113 52.98 18.02 -16.14
N GLY A 114 51.89 17.87 -16.89
CA GLY A 114 50.87 16.85 -16.68
C GLY A 114 49.49 17.38 -16.31
N ARG A 115 48.62 16.50 -15.80
CA ARG A 115 47.21 16.81 -15.45
C ARG A 115 47.16 17.78 -14.28
N GLN A 116 46.45 18.89 -14.46
CA GLN A 116 46.34 19.92 -13.43
C GLN A 116 45.10 19.68 -12.55
N PRO A 117 45.15 20.05 -11.26
CA PRO A 117 44.04 19.88 -10.33
C PRO A 117 42.92 20.90 -10.57
N GLY A 118 43.26 22.11 -11.03
CA GLY A 118 42.32 23.18 -11.31
C GLY A 118 41.44 22.90 -12.53
N VAL A 119 40.17 23.34 -12.45
CA VAL A 119 39.19 23.26 -13.53
C VAL A 119 38.77 24.66 -13.98
N LEU A 120 38.60 24.84 -15.29
CA LEU A 120 38.07 26.05 -15.89
C LEU A 120 36.54 26.00 -15.87
N ARG A 121 35.92 27.11 -15.48
CA ARG A 121 34.46 27.24 -15.42
C ARG A 121 33.86 27.36 -16.81
N GLY A 122 32.71 26.72 -17.03
CA GLY A 122 31.93 26.86 -18.25
C GLY A 122 31.29 28.23 -18.43
N GLY A 123 30.94 28.54 -19.67
CA GLY A 123 30.33 29.82 -20.05
C GLY A 123 31.31 31.00 -20.13
N ALA A 124 32.63 30.71 -20.10
CA ALA A 124 33.68 31.72 -20.12
C ALA A 124 34.72 31.42 -21.21
N SER A 125 35.43 32.48 -21.62
CA SER A 125 36.48 32.43 -22.62
C SER A 125 37.81 32.89 -22.02
N TYR A 126 38.83 32.04 -22.11
CA TYR A 126 40.11 32.19 -21.42
C TYR A 126 41.24 32.51 -22.41
N ALA A 127 42.12 33.43 -22.00
CA ALA A 127 43.33 33.76 -22.74
C ALA A 127 44.48 32.80 -22.37
N ILE A 128 44.41 31.57 -22.86
CA ILE A 128 45.35 30.49 -22.48
C ILE A 128 46.39 30.27 -23.58
N ASN A 129 47.65 30.17 -23.19
CA ASN A 129 48.72 29.81 -24.09
C ASN A 129 48.62 28.33 -24.49
N THR A 130 48.11 28.03 -25.69
CA THR A 130 47.87 26.66 -26.16
C THR A 130 49.14 25.85 -26.42
N GLU A 131 50.31 26.51 -26.49
CA GLU A 131 51.62 25.85 -26.55
C GLU A 131 52.08 25.39 -25.15
N LEU A 132 51.66 26.07 -24.08
CA LEU A 132 51.98 25.69 -22.70
C LEU A 132 50.92 24.77 -22.07
N PHE A 133 49.64 25.02 -22.36
CA PHE A 133 48.50 24.30 -21.78
C PHE A 133 47.61 23.72 -22.87
N GLU A 134 47.21 22.48 -22.67
CA GLU A 134 46.12 21.86 -23.39
C GLU A 134 44.86 21.91 -22.53
N VAL A 135 43.77 22.42 -23.09
CA VAL A 135 42.47 22.47 -22.42
C VAL A 135 41.53 21.51 -23.10
N ILE A 136 41.01 20.57 -22.32
CA ILE A 136 40.09 19.55 -22.78
C ILE A 136 38.69 19.96 -22.36
N THR A 137 37.77 19.98 -23.33
CA THR A 137 36.35 20.32 -23.15
C THR A 137 35.48 19.30 -23.89
N VAL A 138 34.16 19.39 -23.75
CA VAL A 138 33.21 18.59 -24.53
C VAL A 138 33.33 18.81 -26.05
N ASN A 139 33.94 19.91 -26.49
CA ASN A 139 34.16 20.18 -27.92
C ASN A 139 35.48 19.57 -28.44
N THR A 140 36.36 19.12 -27.55
CA THR A 140 37.61 18.45 -27.92
C THR A 140 37.27 17.06 -28.48
N PRO A 141 37.92 16.57 -29.57
CA PRO A 141 37.72 15.21 -30.06
C PRO A 141 38.01 14.14 -29.00
N VAL A 142 37.24 13.06 -28.95
CA VAL A 142 37.26 12.03 -27.88
C VAL A 142 38.67 11.44 -27.66
N GLU A 143 39.39 11.25 -28.75
CA GLU A 143 40.73 10.67 -28.87
C GLU A 143 41.78 11.53 -28.16
N ALA A 144 41.55 12.84 -28.09
CA ALA A 144 42.40 13.81 -27.43
C ALA A 144 41.97 14.10 -25.98
N ARG A 145 40.95 13.42 -25.44
CA ARG A 145 40.43 13.68 -24.08
C ARG A 145 41.11 12.88 -22.96
N HIS A 146 42.21 12.19 -23.25
CA HIS A 146 42.92 11.37 -22.27
C HIS A 146 42.03 10.36 -21.53
N GLY A 147 41.07 9.77 -22.26
CA GLY A 147 40.14 8.76 -21.73
C GLY A 147 38.91 9.32 -21.00
N LEU A 148 38.67 10.64 -21.04
CA LEU A 148 37.46 11.27 -20.50
C LEU A 148 36.29 11.20 -21.49
N THR A 149 35.10 10.95 -20.96
CA THR A 149 33.84 10.95 -21.70
C THR A 149 33.21 12.36 -21.71
N ASP A 150 32.15 12.56 -22.51
CA ASP A 150 31.36 13.80 -22.47
C ASP A 150 30.77 14.06 -21.08
N ASP A 151 30.33 13.00 -20.38
CA ASP A 151 29.70 13.12 -19.07
C ASP A 151 30.69 13.50 -17.97
N ASP A 152 31.96 13.09 -18.09
CA ASP A 152 33.03 13.49 -17.16
C ASP A 152 33.36 14.98 -17.24
N LEU A 153 33.00 15.66 -18.34
CA LEU A 153 33.30 17.07 -18.60
C LEU A 153 32.08 17.98 -18.37
N LYS A 154 30.96 17.45 -17.89
CA LYS A 154 29.79 18.25 -17.50
C LYS A 154 29.89 18.70 -16.05
N GLU A 155 29.26 19.82 -15.72
CA GLU A 155 29.05 20.18 -14.33
C GLU A 155 28.14 19.12 -13.66
N ILE A 156 28.48 18.74 -12.41
CA ILE A 156 27.75 17.70 -11.70
C ILE A 156 26.59 18.35 -10.95
N THR A 157 25.38 18.23 -11.48
CA THR A 157 24.15 18.64 -10.81
C THR A 157 23.61 17.50 -9.96
N ILE A 158 23.51 17.72 -8.65
CA ILE A 158 22.88 16.80 -7.71
C ILE A 158 21.47 17.33 -7.41
N PRO A 159 20.41 16.58 -7.78
CA PRO A 159 19.05 16.97 -7.44
C PRO A 159 18.79 16.97 -5.94
N GLU A 160 17.78 17.72 -5.49
CA GLU A 160 17.28 17.58 -4.11
C GLU A 160 16.78 16.15 -3.85
N GLY A 161 16.91 15.69 -2.60
CA GLY A 161 16.56 14.32 -2.23
C GLY A 161 17.47 13.24 -2.82
N THR A 162 18.68 13.61 -3.23
CA THR A 162 19.75 12.73 -3.71
C THR A 162 21.05 13.07 -2.99
N ALA A 163 21.83 12.05 -2.62
CA ALA A 163 23.16 12.21 -2.06
C ALA A 163 24.20 11.91 -3.15
N GLY A 164 25.15 12.82 -3.36
CA GLY A 164 26.32 12.56 -4.21
C GLY A 164 27.43 11.91 -3.39
N VAL A 165 27.62 10.62 -3.58
CA VAL A 165 28.74 9.88 -2.99
C VAL A 165 29.99 10.16 -3.80
N VAL A 166 31.04 10.65 -3.17
CA VAL A 166 32.29 10.99 -3.85
C VAL A 166 33.26 9.82 -3.78
N VAL A 167 33.77 9.41 -4.93
CA VAL A 167 34.81 8.37 -5.06
C VAL A 167 36.09 9.05 -5.55
N VAL A 168 37.04 9.19 -4.65
CA VAL A 168 38.33 9.84 -4.91
C VAL A 168 39.31 8.85 -5.51
N ARG A 169 39.98 9.23 -6.61
CA ARG A 169 40.93 8.39 -7.34
C ARG A 169 42.37 8.51 -6.82
N GLU A 170 42.69 9.63 -6.16
CA GLU A 170 44.04 9.98 -5.72
C GLU A 170 44.07 10.45 -4.28
N GLY A 171 45.05 9.99 -3.50
CA GLY A 171 45.18 10.26 -2.07
C GLY A 171 45.89 9.13 -1.34
N GLU A 172 46.02 9.27 -0.02
CA GLU A 172 46.51 8.18 0.84
C GLU A 172 45.58 6.97 0.72
N PRO A 173 46.07 5.72 0.80
CA PRO A 173 45.16 4.59 0.85
C PRO A 173 44.22 4.71 2.06
N ALA A 174 42.91 4.72 1.82
CA ALA A 174 41.97 4.28 2.85
C ALA A 174 42.31 2.81 3.19
N GLY A 175 42.09 2.39 4.44
CA GLY A 175 42.46 1.06 4.92
C GLY A 175 42.04 -0.08 3.98
N GLU A 176 42.73 -1.21 4.06
CA GLU A 176 42.58 -2.32 3.09
C GLU A 176 41.25 -3.09 3.23
N GLU A 177 40.44 -2.81 4.26
CA GLU A 177 39.17 -3.49 4.51
C GLU A 177 38.05 -3.01 3.58
N GLU A 178 37.26 -3.95 3.06
CA GLU A 178 36.11 -3.66 2.20
C GLU A 178 35.03 -2.90 2.97
N GLY A 179 34.51 -1.82 2.40
CA GLY A 179 33.58 -0.93 3.10
C GLY A 179 34.23 0.20 3.88
N THR A 180 35.57 0.29 3.92
CA THR A 180 36.28 1.43 4.55
C THR A 180 35.97 2.72 3.82
N LEU A 181 35.60 3.76 4.56
CA LEU A 181 35.31 5.09 4.04
C LEU A 181 36.48 6.04 4.30
N GLY A 182 36.77 6.90 3.32
CA GLY A 182 37.75 7.97 3.46
C GLY A 182 37.31 8.99 4.50
N ARG A 183 38.25 9.40 5.36
CA ARG A 183 38.02 10.39 6.43
C ARG A 183 37.58 11.74 5.86
N ARG A 184 36.76 12.46 6.63
CA ARG A 184 36.43 13.86 6.31
C ARG A 184 37.66 14.75 6.42
N VAL A 185 37.84 15.63 5.44
CA VAL A 185 38.88 16.66 5.42
C VAL A 185 38.17 18.02 5.34
N PRO A 186 38.51 19.03 6.14
CA PRO A 186 37.87 20.34 6.03
C PRO A 186 38.50 21.21 4.93
N GLY A 187 37.76 22.21 4.44
CA GLY A 187 38.33 23.33 3.65
C GLY A 187 38.45 23.13 2.14
N HIS A 188 38.19 21.93 1.60
CA HIS A 188 38.32 21.63 0.16
C HIS A 188 37.08 21.99 -0.69
N ALA A 189 36.16 22.81 -0.16
CA ALA A 189 34.96 23.31 -0.83
C ALA A 189 34.15 22.22 -1.56
N SER A 190 33.81 21.14 -0.84
CA SER A 190 33.03 20.02 -1.39
C SER A 190 33.71 19.35 -2.60
N PHE A 191 35.01 19.11 -2.45
CA PHE A 191 35.90 18.39 -3.40
C PHE A 191 36.24 19.18 -4.67
N GLN A 192 35.86 20.46 -4.74
CA GLN A 192 36.21 21.36 -5.85
C GLN A 192 37.64 21.90 -5.76
N LEU A 193 38.30 21.74 -4.61
CA LEU A 193 39.72 22.08 -4.41
C LEU A 193 40.54 20.81 -4.10
N PRO A 194 40.94 20.03 -5.13
CA PRO A 194 41.66 18.77 -4.94
C PRO A 194 42.92 18.89 -4.09
N THR A 195 43.69 19.97 -4.27
CA THR A 195 44.96 20.17 -3.56
C THR A 195 44.75 20.36 -2.06
N VAL A 196 43.74 21.13 -1.65
CA VAL A 196 43.41 21.30 -0.23
C VAL A 196 43.01 19.96 0.40
N PHE A 197 42.28 19.12 -0.34
CA PHE A 197 41.92 17.78 0.12
C PHE A 197 43.16 16.87 0.26
N LEU A 198 44.01 16.82 -0.75
CA LEU A 198 45.20 15.96 -0.78
C LEU A 198 46.23 16.38 0.29
N ASP A 199 46.47 17.67 0.45
CA ASP A 199 47.44 18.20 1.43
C ASP A 199 46.91 18.09 2.87
N GLY A 200 45.58 18.05 3.05
CA GLY A 200 44.92 17.70 4.31
C GLY A 200 44.96 16.20 4.65
N GLY A 201 45.72 15.39 3.91
CA GLY A 201 45.78 13.94 4.10
C GLY A 201 44.52 13.23 3.58
N GLY A 202 43.93 13.72 2.50
CA GLY A 202 42.80 13.08 1.86
C GLY A 202 43.10 11.64 1.45
N GLN A 203 42.12 10.76 1.63
CA GLN A 203 42.26 9.33 1.31
C GLN A 203 41.57 9.01 -0.03
N ARG A 204 42.16 8.12 -0.83
CA ARG A 204 41.52 7.58 -2.04
C ARG A 204 40.43 6.56 -1.68
N GLY A 205 39.44 6.40 -2.55
CA GLY A 205 38.28 5.53 -2.36
C GLY A 205 36.99 6.30 -2.10
N VAL A 206 35.95 5.59 -1.64
CA VAL A 206 34.65 6.17 -1.31
C VAL A 206 34.78 7.02 -0.05
N GLN A 207 34.28 8.26 -0.09
CA GLN A 207 34.39 9.20 1.03
C GLN A 207 33.18 9.12 1.98
N GLU A 208 33.42 9.35 3.28
CA GLU A 208 32.35 9.47 4.28
C GLU A 208 31.48 10.72 4.05
N GLU A 209 32.09 11.80 3.53
CA GLU A 209 31.37 13.02 3.18
C GLU A 209 30.60 12.86 1.87
N THR A 210 29.30 13.17 1.91
CA THR A 210 28.42 13.22 0.74
C THR A 210 28.13 14.65 0.34
N LEU A 211 27.95 14.86 -0.96
CA LEU A 211 27.47 16.11 -1.53
C LEU A 211 25.94 16.19 -1.45
N GLY A 212 25.44 17.35 -1.03
CA GLY A 212 24.00 17.66 -1.05
C GLY A 212 23.54 18.18 -2.41
N GLY A 213 22.28 18.59 -2.50
CA GLY A 213 21.73 19.19 -3.72
C GLY A 213 22.50 20.46 -4.14
N GLY A 214 22.79 20.61 -5.43
CA GLY A 214 23.55 21.72 -5.99
C GLY A 214 24.43 21.34 -7.18
N ASP A 215 25.14 22.32 -7.72
CA ASP A 215 26.04 22.17 -8.87
C ASP A 215 27.50 22.20 -8.44
N TYR A 216 28.26 21.19 -8.86
CA TYR A 216 29.64 20.99 -8.45
C TYR A 216 30.58 20.87 -9.66
N ARG A 217 31.74 21.50 -9.55
CA ARG A 217 32.80 21.45 -10.57
C ARG A 217 33.95 20.59 -10.07
N ILE A 218 33.78 19.29 -10.17
CA ILE A 218 34.77 18.32 -9.67
C ILE A 218 35.65 17.88 -10.83
N ASN A 219 36.97 17.89 -10.61
CA ASN A 219 37.92 17.40 -11.58
C ASN A 219 37.76 15.87 -11.75
N PRO A 220 37.42 15.36 -12.96
CA PRO A 220 37.16 13.94 -13.17
C PRO A 220 38.39 13.03 -13.00
N TRP A 221 39.60 13.59 -13.11
CA TRP A 221 40.83 12.87 -12.77
C TRP A 221 41.05 12.74 -11.27
N PHE A 222 40.48 13.64 -10.48
CA PHE A 222 40.57 13.63 -9.02
C PHE A 222 39.50 12.73 -8.40
N ALA A 223 38.23 12.95 -8.74
CA ALA A 223 37.13 12.25 -8.11
C ALA A 223 35.93 12.10 -9.07
N ARG A 224 35.10 11.10 -8.80
CA ARG A 224 33.81 10.88 -9.46
C ARG A 224 32.69 10.98 -8.44
N VAL A 225 31.51 11.43 -8.87
CA VAL A 225 30.32 11.46 -8.03
C VAL A 225 29.32 10.41 -8.50
N VAL A 226 28.84 9.61 -7.56
CA VAL A 226 27.80 8.60 -7.74
C VAL A 226 26.54 9.11 -7.04
N GLN A 227 25.45 9.27 -7.79
CA GLN A 227 24.19 9.80 -7.25
C GLN A 227 23.34 8.68 -6.66
N ILE A 228 22.95 8.83 -5.39
CA ILE A 228 22.12 7.86 -4.66
C ILE A 228 20.82 8.55 -4.18
N PRO A 229 19.64 8.13 -4.65
CA PRO A 229 18.37 8.69 -4.18
C PRO A 229 18.18 8.46 -2.68
N THR A 230 17.86 9.52 -1.94
CA THR A 230 17.57 9.45 -0.49
C THR A 230 16.09 9.51 -0.15
N ARG A 231 15.25 9.67 -1.19
CA ARG A 231 13.80 9.56 -1.09
C ARG A 231 13.37 8.14 -0.75
N VAL A 232 12.12 8.01 -0.31
CA VAL A 232 11.48 6.71 -0.14
C VAL A 232 11.34 6.03 -1.51
N LEU A 233 11.78 4.79 -1.59
CA LEU A 233 11.70 3.93 -2.76
C LEU A 233 10.71 2.81 -2.47
N VAL A 234 9.79 2.55 -3.40
CA VAL A 234 8.91 1.39 -3.36
C VAL A 234 9.43 0.41 -4.39
N LEU A 235 9.84 -0.76 -3.91
CA LEU A 235 10.29 -1.87 -4.73
C LEU A 235 9.15 -2.86 -4.87
N GLU A 236 8.83 -3.26 -6.08
CA GLU A 236 7.75 -4.22 -6.32
C GLU A 236 8.32 -5.56 -6.79
N TRP A 237 7.80 -6.67 -6.31
CA TRP A 237 7.98 -8.01 -6.87
C TRP A 237 6.72 -8.32 -7.66
N LYS A 238 6.79 -8.03 -8.95
CA LYS A 238 5.70 -8.21 -9.92
C LYS A 238 6.32 -8.75 -11.20
N ARG A 239 5.49 -9.34 -12.06
CA ARG A 239 5.96 -9.92 -13.31
C ARG A 239 6.87 -8.95 -14.11
N SER A 240 8.08 -9.43 -14.37
CA SER A 240 9.16 -8.67 -15.00
C SER A 240 8.83 -8.16 -16.42
N ASP A 241 7.95 -8.86 -17.15
CA ASP A 241 7.48 -8.50 -18.50
C ASP A 241 6.76 -7.13 -18.57
N LYS A 242 6.26 -6.64 -17.44
CA LYS A 242 5.56 -5.36 -17.33
C LYS A 242 6.47 -4.19 -16.89
N LYS A 243 7.75 -4.45 -16.58
CA LYS A 243 8.67 -3.44 -16.03
C LYS A 243 9.62 -2.88 -17.09
N ARG A 244 9.96 -1.59 -16.95
CA ARG A 244 11.00 -0.97 -17.79
C ARG A 244 12.39 -1.42 -17.29
N PRO A 245 13.34 -1.76 -18.18
CA PRO A 245 14.69 -2.15 -17.79
C PRO A 245 15.44 -1.11 -16.94
N SER A 246 15.09 0.17 -17.09
CA SER A 246 15.68 1.28 -16.34
C SER A 246 15.23 1.35 -14.88
N ASN A 247 14.20 0.63 -14.48
CA ASN A 247 13.69 0.67 -13.11
C ASN A 247 14.65 -0.05 -12.16
N LEU A 248 14.77 0.46 -10.92
CA LEU A 248 15.63 -0.13 -9.89
C LEU A 248 15.19 -1.55 -9.49
N ASP A 249 13.91 -1.87 -9.64
CA ASP A 249 13.27 -3.13 -9.29
C ASP A 249 12.99 -4.03 -10.51
N SER A 250 13.62 -3.75 -11.65
CA SER A 250 13.42 -4.51 -12.90
C SER A 250 13.84 -5.99 -12.80
N SER A 251 14.74 -6.31 -11.87
CA SER A 251 15.18 -7.68 -11.55
C SER A 251 14.25 -8.43 -10.60
N LEU A 252 13.35 -7.73 -9.90
CA LEU A 252 12.47 -8.31 -8.89
C LEU A 252 11.23 -8.89 -9.56
N ASP A 253 11.25 -10.19 -9.85
CA ASP A 253 10.11 -10.88 -10.45
C ASP A 253 9.05 -11.26 -9.39
N GLN A 254 7.87 -11.66 -9.86
CA GLN A 254 6.81 -12.20 -9.02
C GLN A 254 7.33 -13.40 -8.20
N ILE A 255 7.05 -13.41 -6.90
CA ILE A 255 7.56 -14.46 -6.01
C ILE A 255 6.81 -15.75 -6.30
N ARG A 256 7.55 -16.85 -6.45
CA ARG A 256 7.01 -18.18 -6.71
C ARG A 256 7.65 -19.20 -5.78
N ILE A 257 6.84 -19.85 -4.96
CA ILE A 257 7.30 -20.83 -3.98
C ILE A 257 6.54 -22.13 -4.07
N ASN A 258 7.19 -23.22 -3.62
CA ASN A 258 6.58 -24.53 -3.50
C ASN A 258 6.30 -24.82 -2.03
N VAL A 259 5.03 -25.01 -1.67
CA VAL A 259 4.59 -25.41 -0.33
C VAL A 259 3.89 -26.75 -0.45
N GLU A 260 4.44 -27.80 0.17
CA GLU A 260 3.91 -29.19 0.08
C GLU A 260 3.68 -29.71 -1.35
N GLY A 261 4.53 -29.34 -2.31
CA GLY A 261 4.37 -29.75 -3.71
C GLY A 261 3.42 -28.86 -4.51
N HIS A 262 2.80 -27.86 -3.89
CA HIS A 262 1.93 -26.88 -4.54
C HIS A 262 2.67 -25.57 -4.80
N TRP A 263 2.63 -25.12 -6.06
CA TRP A 263 3.18 -23.82 -6.45
C TRP A 263 2.20 -22.70 -6.11
N VAL A 264 2.70 -21.71 -5.38
CA VAL A 264 1.99 -20.48 -5.01
C VAL A 264 2.78 -19.29 -5.54
N ARG A 265 2.07 -18.36 -6.18
CA ARG A 265 2.63 -17.08 -6.63
C ARG A 265 1.93 -15.93 -5.93
N PHE A 266 2.64 -14.84 -5.70
CA PHE A 266 2.07 -13.64 -5.12
C PHE A 266 2.95 -12.44 -5.43
N ASP A 267 2.32 -11.26 -5.44
CA ASP A 267 3.01 -9.99 -5.56
C ASP A 267 3.44 -9.51 -4.17
N MET A 268 4.54 -8.78 -4.12
CA MET A 268 5.01 -8.16 -2.89
C MET A 268 5.48 -6.74 -3.19
N SER A 269 5.39 -5.85 -2.21
CA SER A 269 6.10 -4.58 -2.25
C SER A 269 6.87 -4.35 -0.96
N GLN A 270 8.04 -3.75 -1.11
CA GLN A 270 8.87 -3.32 0.01
C GLN A 270 9.20 -1.85 -0.17
N THR A 271 8.90 -1.07 0.86
CA THR A 271 9.35 0.31 0.95
C THR A 271 10.71 0.36 1.62
N ILE A 272 11.68 1.05 1.03
CA ILE A 272 13.00 1.31 1.63
C ILE A 272 13.33 2.79 1.55
N GLN A 273 14.18 3.25 2.45
CA GLN A 273 14.80 4.57 2.36
C GLN A 273 16.29 4.46 2.62
N ILE A 274 17.10 5.08 1.77
CA ILE A 274 18.56 5.13 1.92
C ILE A 274 18.92 6.52 2.48
N PRO A 275 19.21 6.65 3.78
CA PRO A 275 19.66 7.94 4.32
C PRO A 275 20.98 8.38 3.68
N ALA A 276 21.22 9.68 3.59
CA ALA A 276 22.47 10.21 3.02
C ALA A 276 23.73 9.62 3.68
N LYS A 277 23.69 9.37 4.99
CA LYS A 277 24.80 8.74 5.75
C LYS A 277 25.09 7.29 5.34
N ALA A 278 24.09 6.57 4.84
CA ALA A 278 24.21 5.16 4.42
C ALA A 278 24.71 5.03 2.98
N ALA A 279 24.53 6.07 2.15
CA ALA A 279 24.87 6.03 0.73
C ALA A 279 26.36 5.69 0.47
N PRO A 280 27.35 6.25 1.19
CA PRO A 280 28.75 5.86 1.05
C PRO A 280 29.01 4.38 1.34
N VAL A 281 28.40 3.85 2.41
CA VAL A 281 28.56 2.44 2.81
C VAL A 281 28.05 1.51 1.71
N LEU A 282 26.88 1.84 1.15
CA LEU A 282 26.30 1.09 0.04
C LEU A 282 27.23 1.06 -1.18
N VAL A 283 27.74 2.21 -1.61
CA VAL A 283 28.64 2.31 -2.78
C VAL A 283 29.96 1.59 -2.52
N SER A 284 30.51 1.68 -1.30
CA SER A 284 31.77 1.06 -0.94
C SER A 284 31.71 -0.47 -1.00
N ARG A 285 30.64 -1.09 -0.49
CA ARG A 285 30.48 -2.55 -0.46
C ARG A 285 29.95 -3.15 -1.77
N VAL A 286 29.08 -2.43 -2.49
CA VAL A 286 28.51 -2.92 -3.76
C VAL A 286 29.42 -2.60 -4.96
N GLY A 287 30.33 -1.65 -4.77
CA GLY A 287 31.19 -1.10 -5.80
C GLY A 287 30.51 0.02 -6.59
N GLU A 288 31.32 0.87 -7.20
CA GLU A 288 30.87 1.91 -8.13
C GLU A 288 30.54 1.34 -9.51
N GLN A 289 29.76 2.09 -10.29
CA GLN A 289 29.48 1.78 -11.69
C GLN A 289 30.73 2.10 -12.53
N LYS A 290 31.37 1.12 -13.18
CA LYS A 290 32.62 1.37 -13.94
C LYS A 290 32.34 1.79 -15.38
N THR A 291 31.25 1.31 -15.97
CA THR A 291 30.83 1.62 -17.34
C THR A 291 29.38 2.10 -17.40
N ALA A 292 29.00 2.81 -18.47
CA ALA A 292 27.59 3.20 -18.69
C ALA A 292 26.64 2.00 -18.79
N GLN A 293 27.17 0.80 -19.08
CA GLN A 293 26.43 -0.45 -19.18
C GLN A 293 26.23 -1.15 -17.82
N ASP A 294 27.05 -0.82 -16.83
CA ASP A 294 26.93 -1.41 -15.49
C ASP A 294 25.68 -0.88 -14.79
N ASP A 295 24.98 -1.75 -14.07
CA ASP A 295 23.82 -1.34 -13.29
C ASP A 295 24.16 -0.28 -12.23
N PRO A 296 23.23 0.60 -11.83
CA PRO A 296 23.50 1.54 -10.75
C PRO A 296 23.75 0.80 -9.43
N PRO A 297 24.55 1.35 -8.50
CA PRO A 297 24.88 0.68 -7.23
C PRO A 297 23.64 0.28 -6.41
N VAL A 298 22.58 1.09 -6.44
CA VAL A 298 21.31 0.79 -5.77
C VAL A 298 20.65 -0.47 -6.35
N ARG A 299 20.72 -0.68 -7.67
CA ARG A 299 20.17 -1.89 -8.29
C ARG A 299 20.98 -3.12 -7.93
N ARG A 300 22.31 -3.03 -7.98
CA ARG A 300 23.18 -4.13 -7.52
C ARG A 300 22.96 -4.46 -6.03
N PHE A 301 22.70 -3.46 -5.19
CA PHE A 301 22.32 -3.67 -3.79
C PHE A 301 21.03 -4.48 -3.68
N ILE A 302 20.00 -4.09 -4.44
CA ILE A 302 18.73 -4.80 -4.50
C ILE A 302 18.95 -6.26 -4.92
N ASP A 303 19.72 -6.49 -5.97
CA ASP A 303 19.95 -7.82 -6.55
C ASP A 303 20.78 -8.74 -5.66
N ARG A 304 21.74 -8.19 -4.91
CA ARG A 304 22.68 -8.99 -4.09
C ARG A 304 22.25 -9.15 -2.64
N VAL A 305 21.43 -8.24 -2.13
CA VAL A 305 21.06 -8.21 -0.70
C VAL A 305 19.57 -8.45 -0.55
N LEU A 306 18.73 -7.60 -1.13
CA LEU A 306 17.29 -7.67 -0.91
C LEU A 306 16.64 -8.89 -1.57
N ALA A 307 16.88 -9.11 -2.87
CA ALA A 307 16.26 -10.21 -3.59
C ALA A 307 16.60 -11.58 -2.95
N PRO A 308 17.87 -11.89 -2.64
CA PRO A 308 18.22 -13.17 -2.01
C PRO A 308 17.70 -13.29 -0.58
N THR A 309 17.59 -12.19 0.18
CA THR A 309 17.03 -12.20 1.55
C THR A 309 15.55 -12.58 1.52
N VAL A 310 14.77 -11.94 0.63
CA VAL A 310 13.34 -12.23 0.48
C VAL A 310 13.14 -13.66 -0.04
N GLU A 311 13.91 -14.08 -1.03
CA GLU A 311 13.83 -15.44 -1.57
C GLU A 311 14.16 -16.49 -0.50
N SER A 312 15.25 -16.31 0.25
CA SER A 312 15.66 -17.22 1.33
C SER A 312 14.60 -17.30 2.44
N TYR A 313 13.98 -16.17 2.80
CA TYR A 313 12.88 -16.17 3.75
C TYR A 313 11.74 -17.07 3.29
N PHE A 314 11.23 -16.87 2.07
CA PHE A 314 10.08 -17.61 1.59
C PHE A 314 10.39 -19.09 1.34
N GLN A 315 11.62 -19.43 0.92
CA GLN A 315 12.07 -20.82 0.87
C GLN A 315 12.03 -21.49 2.25
N ARG A 316 12.48 -20.81 3.31
CA ARG A 316 12.41 -21.33 4.69
C ARG A 316 10.98 -21.39 5.22
N ALA A 317 10.18 -20.35 4.98
CA ALA A 317 8.78 -20.29 5.43
C ALA A 317 7.93 -21.40 4.80
N ALA A 318 8.24 -21.78 3.56
CA ALA A 318 7.61 -22.90 2.87
C ALA A 318 8.06 -24.28 3.37
N ALA A 319 9.30 -24.40 3.88
CA ALA A 319 9.96 -25.68 4.17
C ALA A 319 9.45 -26.45 5.42
N GLY A 320 8.34 -26.03 6.04
CA GLY A 320 7.81 -26.70 7.23
C GLY A 320 6.36 -26.35 7.58
N ARG A 321 5.62 -25.72 6.67
CA ARG A 321 4.21 -25.38 6.87
C ARG A 321 3.34 -26.13 5.89
N GLN A 322 2.13 -26.46 6.34
CA GLN A 322 1.11 -26.96 5.42
C GLN A 322 0.62 -25.84 4.51
N ILE A 323 0.22 -26.18 3.28
CA ILE A 323 -0.26 -25.18 2.31
C ILE A 323 -1.42 -24.34 2.88
N LEU A 324 -2.30 -24.95 3.66
CA LEU A 324 -3.47 -24.26 4.23
C LEU A 324 -3.10 -23.34 5.39
N ASP A 325 -2.21 -23.78 6.28
CA ASP A 325 -1.69 -22.94 7.37
C ASP A 325 -0.92 -21.73 6.82
N PHE A 326 -0.19 -21.93 5.72
CA PHE A 326 0.51 -20.88 5.00
C PHE A 326 -0.47 -19.86 4.41
N LEU A 327 -1.56 -20.33 3.78
CA LEU A 327 -2.59 -19.48 3.16
C LEU A 327 -3.50 -18.76 4.17
N ASP A 328 -3.69 -19.31 5.37
CA ASP A 328 -4.51 -18.72 6.44
C ASP A 328 -3.72 -17.71 7.30
N SER A 329 -2.40 -17.60 7.13
CA SER A 329 -1.52 -16.78 7.99
C SER A 329 -0.73 -15.67 7.27
N PRO A 330 -1.33 -14.87 6.36
CA PRO A 330 -0.60 -13.82 5.61
C PRO A 330 0.03 -12.76 6.52
N GLU A 331 -0.66 -12.34 7.59
CA GLU A 331 -0.14 -11.32 8.51
C GLU A 331 1.07 -11.80 9.32
N ALA A 332 1.08 -13.06 9.75
CA ALA A 332 2.22 -13.63 10.45
C ALA A 332 3.44 -13.70 9.52
N ILE A 333 3.24 -14.15 8.27
CA ILE A 333 4.30 -14.22 7.26
C ILE A 333 4.84 -12.82 6.94
N ARG A 334 3.96 -11.81 6.85
CA ARG A 334 4.35 -10.42 6.60
C ARG A 334 5.21 -9.87 7.74
N LEU A 335 4.82 -10.12 9.00
CA LEU A 335 5.54 -9.64 10.18
C LEU A 335 6.92 -10.30 10.32
N GLU A 336 6.99 -11.62 10.12
CA GLU A 336 8.26 -12.38 10.14
C GLU A 336 9.21 -11.90 9.02
N LEU A 337 8.69 -11.70 7.81
CA LEU A 337 9.47 -11.17 6.69
C LEU A 337 9.97 -9.75 6.96
N ALA A 338 9.10 -8.88 7.46
CA ALA A 338 9.46 -7.50 7.78
C ALA A 338 10.60 -7.45 8.80
N GLY A 339 10.59 -8.36 9.79
CA GLY A 339 11.70 -8.53 10.73
C GLY A 339 13.02 -8.91 10.05
N GLN A 340 13.00 -9.93 9.19
CA GLN A 340 14.20 -10.38 8.48
C GLN A 340 14.74 -9.33 7.49
N VAL A 341 13.86 -8.63 6.77
CA VAL A 341 14.24 -7.55 5.87
C VAL A 341 14.82 -6.38 6.67
N CYS A 342 14.23 -6.04 7.82
CA CYS A 342 14.76 -4.99 8.69
C CYS A 342 16.17 -5.33 9.18
N GLU A 343 16.40 -6.55 9.69
CA GLU A 343 17.71 -7.02 10.15
C GLU A 343 18.75 -7.01 9.02
N ALA A 344 18.39 -7.51 7.84
CA ALA A 344 19.28 -7.53 6.68
C ALA A 344 19.66 -6.11 6.21
N LEU A 345 18.74 -5.14 6.29
CA LEU A 345 18.96 -3.76 5.88
C LEU A 345 19.73 -2.92 6.91
N GLU A 346 19.63 -3.27 8.20
CA GLU A 346 20.28 -2.56 9.30
C GLU A 346 21.81 -2.56 9.15
N GLY A 347 22.39 -3.69 8.75
CA GLY A 347 23.83 -3.81 8.48
C GLY A 347 24.35 -2.89 7.37
N TRP A 348 23.45 -2.35 6.54
CA TRP A 348 23.72 -1.39 5.46
C TRP A 348 23.28 0.03 5.82
N GLN A 349 22.75 0.23 7.03
CA GLN A 349 22.16 1.49 7.50
C GLN A 349 20.99 1.99 6.63
N VAL A 350 20.38 1.09 5.87
CA VAL A 350 19.19 1.37 5.05
C VAL A 350 17.97 1.18 5.93
N LYS A 351 17.02 2.11 5.85
CA LYS A 351 15.77 2.01 6.62
C LYS A 351 14.77 1.14 5.88
N ALA A 352 14.30 0.09 6.54
CA ALA A 352 13.13 -0.64 6.12
C ALA A 352 11.87 0.19 6.41
N GLY A 353 10.99 0.30 5.43
CA GLY A 353 9.64 0.82 5.57
C GLY A 353 8.61 -0.32 5.60
N GLU A 354 7.44 -0.06 5.05
CA GLU A 354 6.35 -1.03 4.98
C GLU A 354 6.65 -2.19 4.02
N THR A 355 6.33 -3.41 4.49
CA THR A 355 6.30 -4.65 3.71
C THR A 355 4.84 -5.02 3.47
N SER A 356 4.44 -5.14 2.20
CA SER A 356 3.09 -5.56 1.81
C SER A 356 3.16 -6.84 0.99
N LEU A 357 2.26 -7.78 1.30
CA LEU A 357 2.07 -9.01 0.55
C LEU A 357 0.70 -8.96 -0.13
N GLY A 358 0.67 -9.30 -1.42
CA GLY A 358 -0.57 -9.51 -2.15
C GLY A 358 -1.19 -10.86 -1.82
N ASP A 359 -2.29 -11.16 -2.50
CA ASP A 359 -2.98 -12.42 -2.33
C ASP A 359 -2.14 -13.60 -2.83
N PHE A 360 -2.12 -14.67 -2.05
CA PHE A 360 -1.49 -15.93 -2.44
C PHE A 360 -2.35 -16.64 -3.48
N GLU A 361 -1.86 -16.72 -4.72
CA GLU A 361 -2.50 -17.39 -5.84
C GLU A 361 -1.88 -18.78 -6.08
N PRO A 362 -2.61 -19.87 -5.83
CA PRO A 362 -2.15 -21.20 -6.19
C PRO A 362 -2.19 -21.43 -7.71
N GLU A 363 -1.18 -22.11 -8.28
CA GLU A 363 -1.15 -22.43 -9.71
C GLU A 363 -2.17 -23.52 -10.13
N LYS A 364 -2.66 -24.32 -9.18
CA LYS A 364 -3.64 -25.41 -9.42
C LYS A 364 -4.96 -25.18 -8.67
N THR A 365 -6.08 -25.47 -9.34
CA THR A 365 -7.46 -25.34 -8.84
C THR A 365 -7.81 -26.25 -7.66
N THR A 366 -7.06 -27.33 -7.42
CA THR A 366 -7.31 -28.31 -6.35
C THR A 366 -7.23 -27.71 -4.93
N ILE A 367 -6.53 -26.59 -4.76
CA ILE A 367 -6.47 -25.90 -3.46
C ILE A 367 -7.77 -25.16 -3.14
N HIS A 368 -8.55 -24.74 -4.14
CA HIS A 368 -9.89 -24.19 -3.91
C HIS A 368 -10.82 -25.26 -3.31
N GLU A 369 -10.72 -26.49 -3.81
CA GLU A 369 -11.46 -27.64 -3.28
C GLU A 369 -11.02 -27.96 -1.84
N LEU A 370 -9.71 -27.96 -1.56
CA LEU A 370 -9.17 -28.14 -0.19
C LEU A 370 -9.60 -27.02 0.77
N ARG A 371 -9.60 -25.76 0.33
CA ARG A 371 -10.12 -24.61 1.12
C ARG A 371 -11.61 -24.81 1.42
N MET A 372 -12.39 -25.23 0.44
CA MET A 372 -13.82 -25.50 0.61
C MET A 372 -14.09 -26.67 1.56
N GLU A 373 -13.31 -27.74 1.47
CA GLU A 373 -13.42 -28.91 2.34
C GLU A 373 -13.12 -28.59 3.80
N ILE A 374 -12.16 -27.71 4.09
CA ILE A 374 -11.82 -27.28 5.45
C ILE A 374 -12.83 -26.31 6.04
N VAL A 375 -13.34 -25.37 5.24
CA VAL A 375 -14.46 -24.53 5.68
C VAL A 375 -15.67 -25.41 6.02
N ALA A 376 -15.95 -26.43 5.18
CA ALA A 376 -17.00 -27.40 5.46
C ALA A 376 -16.72 -28.23 6.72
N ALA A 377 -15.48 -28.68 6.94
CA ALA A 377 -15.08 -29.44 8.13
C ALA A 377 -15.14 -28.60 9.43
N ARG A 378 -14.68 -27.34 9.41
CA ARG A 378 -14.79 -26.40 10.54
C ARG A 378 -16.26 -26.12 10.88
N THR A 379 -17.09 -25.90 9.86
CA THR A 379 -18.54 -25.70 10.04
C THR A 379 -19.17 -26.95 10.67
N ARG A 380 -18.85 -28.14 10.16
CA ARG A 380 -19.34 -29.42 10.68
C ARG A 380 -18.90 -29.66 12.14
N ASN A 381 -17.67 -29.29 12.51
CA ASN A 381 -17.21 -29.39 13.90
C ASN A 381 -17.93 -28.41 14.83
N GLN A 382 -18.20 -27.17 14.39
CA GLN A 382 -19.01 -26.22 15.16
C GLN A 382 -20.45 -26.71 15.33
N GLU A 383 -21.05 -27.27 14.28
CA GLU A 383 -22.39 -27.89 14.35
C GLU A 383 -22.42 -29.04 15.35
N LEU A 384 -21.42 -29.94 15.32
CA LEU A 384 -21.31 -31.04 16.27
C LEU A 384 -21.13 -30.56 17.72
N GLN A 385 -20.37 -29.48 17.93
CA GLN A 385 -20.24 -28.86 19.25
C GLN A 385 -21.58 -28.32 19.75
N HIS A 386 -22.31 -27.57 18.91
CA HIS A 386 -23.64 -27.07 19.26
C HIS A 386 -24.65 -28.20 19.52
N ILE A 387 -24.57 -29.31 18.79
CA ILE A 387 -25.43 -30.48 19.05
C ILE A 387 -25.12 -31.09 20.41
N ASN A 388 -23.85 -31.25 20.77
CA ASN A 388 -23.46 -31.77 22.08
C ASN A 388 -23.86 -30.83 23.23
N GLU A 389 -23.64 -29.53 23.08
CA GLU A 389 -24.05 -28.51 24.05
C GLU A 389 -25.57 -28.51 24.26
N ASN A 390 -26.35 -28.62 23.18
CA ASN A 390 -27.81 -28.70 23.27
C ASN A 390 -28.27 -29.99 23.97
N ALA A 391 -27.61 -31.12 23.73
CA ALA A 391 -27.92 -32.37 24.41
C ALA A 391 -27.64 -32.30 25.92
N ASP A 392 -26.55 -31.65 26.32
CA ASP A 392 -26.22 -31.43 27.74
C ASP A 392 -27.24 -30.50 28.42
N ILE A 393 -27.67 -29.44 27.72
CA ILE A 393 -28.72 -28.54 28.20
C ILE A 393 -30.06 -29.27 28.35
N GLU A 394 -30.43 -30.12 27.39
CA GLU A 394 -31.64 -30.96 27.47
C GLU A 394 -31.60 -31.91 28.66
N GLU A 395 -30.47 -32.55 28.94
CA GLU A 395 -30.30 -33.38 30.13
C GLU A 395 -30.46 -32.56 31.42
N GLU A 396 -29.89 -31.37 31.48
CA GLU A 396 -29.97 -30.51 32.66
C GLU A 396 -31.40 -30.01 32.92
N ILE A 397 -32.12 -29.64 31.85
CA ILE A 397 -33.54 -29.29 31.91
C ILE A 397 -34.35 -30.47 32.44
N LYS A 398 -34.12 -31.68 31.92
CA LYS A 398 -34.83 -32.89 32.35
C LYS A 398 -34.56 -33.22 33.82
N ARG A 399 -33.32 -33.05 34.30
CA ARG A 399 -32.97 -33.21 35.72
C ARG A 399 -33.64 -32.18 36.61
N LYS A 400 -33.68 -30.91 36.19
CA LYS A 400 -34.39 -29.83 36.90
C LYS A 400 -35.89 -30.11 36.97
N GLN A 401 -36.51 -30.53 35.86
CA GLN A 401 -37.93 -30.90 35.82
C GLN A 401 -38.25 -32.05 36.77
N LEU A 402 -37.46 -33.14 36.77
CA LEU A 402 -37.66 -34.26 37.68
C LEU A 402 -37.52 -33.86 39.16
N ARG A 403 -36.62 -32.92 39.47
CA ARG A 403 -36.46 -32.38 40.82
C ARG A 403 -37.70 -31.57 41.23
N THR A 404 -38.15 -30.66 40.39
CA THR A 404 -39.35 -29.86 40.62
C THR A 404 -40.59 -30.74 40.76
N GLU A 405 -40.74 -31.78 39.95
CA GLU A 405 -41.85 -32.73 40.02
C GLU A 405 -41.84 -33.53 41.33
N ARG A 406 -40.67 -33.96 41.80
CA ARG A 406 -40.52 -34.61 43.12
C ARG A 406 -40.87 -33.67 44.27
N GLU A 407 -40.44 -32.42 44.22
CA GLU A 407 -40.79 -31.42 45.22
C GLU A 407 -42.29 -31.12 45.24
N ARG A 408 -42.92 -31.00 44.06
CA ARG A 408 -44.37 -30.83 43.93
C ARG A 408 -45.13 -32.01 44.52
N ARG A 409 -44.77 -33.25 44.17
CA ARG A 409 -45.41 -34.46 44.75
C ARG A 409 -45.25 -34.53 46.27
N ARG A 410 -44.11 -34.08 46.80
CA ARG A 410 -43.88 -34.02 48.25
C ARG A 410 -44.80 -32.98 48.92
N LEU A 411 -44.94 -31.80 48.32
CA LEU A 411 -45.88 -30.77 48.79
C LEU A 411 -47.32 -31.28 48.73
N ASP A 412 -47.73 -31.94 47.64
CA ASP A 412 -49.07 -32.51 47.51
C ASP A 412 -49.37 -33.59 48.56
N ALA A 413 -48.37 -34.39 48.93
CA ALA A 413 -48.50 -35.37 50.01
C ALA A 413 -48.67 -34.70 51.39
N VAL A 414 -47.90 -33.65 51.68
CA VAL A 414 -48.04 -32.87 52.93
C VAL A 414 -49.38 -32.16 53.02
N ILE A 415 -49.84 -31.56 51.91
CA ILE A 415 -51.16 -30.92 51.82
C ILE A 415 -52.26 -31.96 52.04
N LEU A 416 -52.11 -33.17 51.48
CA LEU A 416 -53.06 -34.25 51.66
C LEU A 416 -53.12 -34.73 53.11
N GLU A 417 -51.98 -34.92 53.77
CA GLU A 417 -51.91 -35.31 55.18
C GLU A 417 -52.60 -34.28 56.08
N GLU A 418 -52.36 -32.99 55.86
CA GLU A 418 -53.03 -31.93 56.63
C GLU A 418 -54.53 -31.85 56.32
N HIS A 419 -54.97 -32.05 55.07
CA HIS A 419 -56.40 -32.14 54.74
C HIS A 419 -57.07 -33.33 55.45
N VAL A 420 -56.43 -34.50 55.47
CA VAL A 420 -56.95 -35.68 56.18
C VAL A 420 -57.03 -35.42 57.69
N ARG A 421 -56.04 -34.74 58.26
CA ARG A 421 -56.02 -34.35 59.67
C ARG A 421 -57.15 -33.38 60.03
N LEU A 422 -57.46 -32.41 59.18
CA LEU A 422 -58.45 -31.37 59.44
C LEU A 422 -59.90 -31.80 59.15
N LEU A 423 -60.12 -32.60 58.09
CA LEU A 423 -61.47 -32.92 57.58
C LEU A 423 -61.91 -34.38 57.79
N GLY A 424 -60.99 -35.27 58.19
CA GLY A 424 -61.22 -36.70 58.33
C GLY A 424 -61.08 -37.47 56.99
N ALA A 425 -60.56 -38.70 57.06
CA ALA A 425 -60.18 -39.50 55.88
C ALA A 425 -61.34 -39.75 54.91
N ASP A 426 -62.55 -40.04 55.41
CA ASP A 426 -63.71 -40.37 54.58
C ASP A 426 -64.18 -39.19 53.72
N ARG A 427 -64.05 -37.96 54.23
CA ARG A 427 -64.51 -36.75 53.54
C ARG A 427 -63.54 -36.32 52.45
N VAL A 428 -62.23 -36.45 52.69
CA VAL A 428 -61.17 -36.20 51.68
C VAL A 428 -61.19 -37.25 50.57
N ALA A 429 -61.49 -38.52 50.89
CA ALA A 429 -61.66 -39.58 49.90
C ALA A 429 -62.84 -39.31 48.94
N MET A 430 -63.98 -38.86 49.49
CA MET A 430 -65.14 -38.45 48.68
C MET A 430 -64.84 -37.24 47.80
N GLU A 431 -64.14 -36.22 48.31
CA GLU A 431 -63.77 -35.02 47.55
C GLU A 431 -62.80 -35.35 46.40
N ARG A 432 -61.78 -36.18 46.68
CA ARG A 432 -60.85 -36.66 45.64
C ARG A 432 -61.55 -37.53 44.59
N PHE A 433 -62.45 -38.40 45.01
CA PHE A 433 -63.27 -39.22 44.11
C PHE A 433 -64.11 -38.36 43.17
N MET A 434 -64.76 -37.30 43.68
CA MET A 434 -65.54 -36.36 42.87
C MET A 434 -64.67 -35.53 41.92
N SER A 435 -63.44 -35.16 42.33
CA SER A 435 -62.49 -34.45 41.45
C SER A 435 -61.89 -35.33 40.35
N HIS A 436 -61.58 -36.60 40.62
CA HIS A 436 -61.14 -37.55 39.59
C HIS A 436 -62.27 -37.90 38.62
N LEU A 437 -63.54 -37.96 39.07
CA LEU A 437 -64.70 -38.08 38.17
C LEU A 437 -64.85 -36.90 37.19
N LYS A 438 -64.23 -35.75 37.48
CA LYS A 438 -64.20 -34.57 36.62
C LYS A 438 -63.10 -34.61 35.54
N GLU A 439 -62.06 -35.42 35.74
CA GLU A 439 -60.88 -35.52 34.86
C GLU A 439 -60.87 -36.81 34.02
N VAL A 440 -61.69 -37.80 34.37
CA VAL A 440 -61.86 -39.01 33.56
C VAL A 440 -62.75 -38.71 32.36
N ASP A 441 -62.14 -38.58 31.18
CA ASP A 441 -62.82 -38.72 29.90
C ASP A 441 -63.49 -40.12 29.88
N VAL A 442 -64.82 -40.15 29.86
CA VAL A 442 -65.58 -41.39 29.73
C VAL A 442 -65.26 -42.00 28.35
N PRO A 443 -64.83 -43.27 28.26
CA PRO A 443 -64.33 -43.84 27.02
C PRO A 443 -65.30 -43.74 25.84
N THR A 444 -64.84 -43.23 24.71
CA THR A 444 -65.58 -43.17 23.44
C THR A 444 -65.58 -44.50 22.66
N TYR A 445 -65.22 -45.63 23.29
CA TYR A 445 -65.34 -46.94 22.64
C TYR A 445 -65.33 -48.11 23.63
N VAL A 446 -66.47 -48.74 23.83
CA VAL A 446 -66.58 -50.17 24.15
C VAL A 446 -67.35 -50.78 22.99
N GLY A 447 -66.73 -51.67 22.23
CA GLY A 447 -67.42 -52.44 21.21
C GLY A 447 -68.56 -53.23 21.83
N GLY A 448 -69.80 -52.85 21.51
CA GLY A 448 -70.99 -53.59 21.90
C GLY A 448 -72.27 -52.76 22.03
N ASN A 449 -73.15 -52.90 21.03
CA ASN A 449 -74.58 -52.58 20.97
C ASN A 449 -75.04 -51.10 21.09
N ALA A 450 -75.50 -50.56 19.96
CA ALA A 450 -75.73 -49.15 19.67
C ALA A 450 -77.14 -48.58 19.99
N GLU A 451 -78.00 -49.24 20.78
CA GLU A 451 -79.40 -48.78 20.93
C GLU A 451 -79.77 -48.17 22.30
N GLY A 452 -78.92 -48.26 23.32
CA GLY A 452 -79.26 -47.79 24.68
C GLY A 452 -78.87 -46.35 25.02
N ILE A 453 -77.90 -45.75 24.32
CA ILE A 453 -77.23 -44.52 24.79
C ILE A 453 -77.85 -43.24 24.20
N LEU A 454 -78.67 -43.35 23.15
CA LEU A 454 -79.22 -42.18 22.43
C LEU A 454 -80.43 -41.50 23.12
N GLN A 455 -80.96 -42.03 24.24
CA GLN A 455 -82.15 -41.47 24.88
C GLN A 455 -81.88 -40.40 25.95
N TYR A 456 -80.64 -40.21 26.39
CA TYR A 456 -80.34 -39.33 27.54
C TYR A 456 -79.32 -38.22 27.25
N MET A 457 -78.96 -37.99 25.98
CA MET A 457 -78.03 -36.90 25.64
C MET A 457 -78.76 -35.56 25.44
N PRO A 458 -78.30 -34.47 26.11
CA PRO A 458 -78.75 -33.12 25.81
C PRO A 458 -78.39 -32.72 24.38
N LEU A 459 -79.35 -32.16 23.64
CA LEU A 459 -79.26 -31.83 22.21
C LEU A 459 -78.07 -30.90 21.84
N GLN A 460 -77.55 -30.13 22.80
CA GLN A 460 -76.38 -29.26 22.62
C GLN A 460 -75.08 -30.05 22.42
N VAL A 461 -74.92 -31.17 23.13
CA VAL A 461 -73.72 -32.03 23.04
C VAL A 461 -73.72 -32.79 21.71
N ALA A 462 -74.89 -33.19 21.22
CA ALA A 462 -75.05 -33.82 19.91
C ALA A 462 -74.68 -32.88 18.74
N GLN A 463 -74.93 -31.57 18.88
CA GLN A 463 -74.56 -30.57 17.87
C GLN A 463 -73.05 -30.28 17.84
N GLU A 464 -72.37 -30.26 18.99
CA GLU A 464 -70.91 -30.12 19.07
C GLU A 464 -70.17 -31.32 18.47
N MET A 465 -70.71 -32.54 18.64
CA MET A 465 -70.16 -33.73 17.99
C MET A 465 -70.32 -33.73 16.46
N ILE A 466 -71.42 -33.18 15.93
CA ILE A 466 -71.63 -33.05 14.47
C ILE A 466 -70.69 -32.00 13.86
N ASN A 467 -70.45 -30.88 14.56
CA ASN A 467 -69.53 -29.84 14.08
C ASN A 467 -68.05 -30.26 14.16
N THR A 468 -67.70 -31.12 15.11
CA THR A 468 -66.33 -31.67 15.23
C THR A 468 -66.08 -32.78 14.20
N ALA A 469 -67.11 -33.53 13.80
CA ALA A 469 -67.00 -34.56 12.75
C ALA A 469 -66.89 -34.01 11.31
N LEU A 470 -67.05 -32.69 11.11
CA LEU A 470 -66.87 -32.00 9.82
C LEU A 470 -65.55 -31.21 9.71
N GLY A 471 -64.66 -31.27 10.72
CA GLY A 471 -63.36 -30.60 10.71
C GLY A 471 -62.18 -31.58 10.71
N GLY A 472 -61.64 -31.88 9.52
CA GLY A 472 -60.41 -32.68 9.33
C GLY A 472 -59.10 -31.96 9.74
N PRO A 473 -57.97 -32.70 9.81
CA PRO A 473 -56.90 -32.49 10.78
C PRO A 473 -55.88 -31.40 10.43
N SER A 474 -55.45 -30.65 11.45
CA SER A 474 -54.29 -29.76 11.41
C SER A 474 -52.99 -30.55 11.26
N ARG A 475 -52.48 -30.63 10.02
CA ARG A 475 -51.09 -30.94 9.72
C ARG A 475 -50.18 -29.86 10.35
N ARG A 476 -49.28 -30.29 11.24
CA ARG A 476 -48.03 -29.55 11.50
C ARG A 476 -47.30 -29.39 10.17
N GLN A 477 -47.10 -28.15 9.73
CA GLN A 477 -46.23 -27.85 8.60
C GLN A 477 -44.78 -28.00 9.06
N GLU A 478 -44.14 -29.07 8.59
CA GLU A 478 -42.71 -29.05 8.32
C GLU A 478 -42.44 -28.00 7.24
N ILE A 479 -41.52 -27.07 7.52
CA ILE A 479 -41.05 -26.07 6.55
C ILE A 479 -40.28 -26.81 5.44
N PRO A 480 -40.58 -26.59 4.15
CA PRO A 480 -39.97 -27.34 3.07
C PRO A 480 -38.48 -27.00 2.92
N ARG A 481 -37.61 -27.98 3.21
CA ARG A 481 -36.22 -27.98 2.70
C ARG A 481 -36.25 -28.36 1.22
N GLY A 482 -36.42 -27.37 0.36
CA GLY A 482 -36.31 -27.55 -1.09
C GLY A 482 -35.91 -26.25 -1.78
N ALA A 483 -34.75 -26.27 -2.46
CA ALA A 483 -34.22 -25.40 -3.52
C ALA A 483 -34.43 -23.85 -3.56
N SER A 484 -35.44 -23.24 -2.92
CA SER A 484 -35.74 -21.81 -2.95
C SER A 484 -35.04 -20.99 -1.84
N GLY A 485 -34.83 -21.57 -0.66
CA GLY A 485 -34.16 -20.90 0.47
C GLY A 485 -32.75 -20.40 0.13
N GLY A 486 -31.98 -21.18 -0.65
CA GLY A 486 -30.66 -20.76 -1.13
C GLY A 486 -30.70 -19.63 -2.16
N ARG A 487 -31.78 -19.49 -2.95
CA ARG A 487 -31.91 -18.41 -3.95
C ARG A 487 -32.24 -17.08 -3.27
N VAL A 488 -33.15 -17.07 -2.30
CA VAL A 488 -33.47 -15.86 -1.51
C VAL A 488 -32.29 -15.46 -0.64
N GLU A 489 -31.61 -16.41 0.00
CA GLU A 489 -30.38 -16.14 0.75
C GLU A 489 -29.30 -15.51 -0.13
N THR A 490 -29.07 -16.09 -1.32
CA THR A 490 -28.07 -15.56 -2.26
C THR A 490 -28.45 -14.17 -2.76
N ALA A 491 -29.73 -13.92 -3.01
CA ALA A 491 -30.24 -12.61 -3.42
C ALA A 491 -30.08 -11.57 -2.31
N LEU A 492 -30.46 -11.89 -1.08
CA LEU A 492 -30.29 -11.03 0.09
C LEU A 492 -28.80 -10.74 0.37
N LYS A 493 -27.93 -11.75 0.28
CA LYS A 493 -26.48 -11.59 0.45
C LYS A 493 -25.87 -10.70 -0.63
N ARG A 494 -26.30 -10.86 -1.89
CA ARG A 494 -25.88 -10.00 -3.00
C ARG A 494 -26.32 -8.56 -2.75
N ALA A 495 -27.55 -8.34 -2.31
CA ALA A 495 -28.07 -7.01 -2.04
C ALA A 495 -27.34 -6.33 -0.86
N LEU A 496 -27.12 -7.03 0.25
CA LEU A 496 -26.32 -6.54 1.39
C LEU A 496 -24.87 -6.22 0.99
N THR A 497 -24.29 -7.02 0.08
CA THR A 497 -22.94 -6.77 -0.46
C THR A 497 -22.92 -5.51 -1.32
N GLY A 498 -23.95 -5.30 -2.14
CA GLY A 498 -24.16 -4.08 -2.92
C GLY A 498 -24.23 -2.83 -2.03
N GLN A 499 -25.03 -2.88 -0.95
CA GLN A 499 -25.14 -1.78 0.02
C GLN A 499 -23.82 -1.46 0.72
N ARG A 500 -23.04 -2.49 1.10
CA ARG A 500 -21.73 -2.28 1.70
C ARG A 500 -20.74 -1.61 0.75
N SER A 501 -20.78 -1.97 -0.53
CA SER A 501 -19.96 -1.33 -1.57
C SER A 501 -20.38 0.11 -1.81
N ALA A 502 -21.69 0.40 -1.83
CA ALA A 502 -22.21 1.77 -1.94
C ALA A 502 -21.78 2.65 -0.74
N LEU A 503 -21.85 2.12 0.48
CA LEU A 503 -21.41 2.83 1.70
C LEU A 503 -19.90 3.16 1.71
N LEU A 504 -19.06 2.33 1.07
CA LEU A 504 -17.62 2.60 0.92
C LEU A 504 -17.32 3.62 -0.18
N ALA A 505 -18.18 3.73 -1.20
CA ALA A 505 -18.04 4.70 -2.27
C ALA A 505 -18.48 6.11 -1.82
N ASP A 506 -19.35 6.20 -0.81
CA ASP A 506 -19.99 7.44 -0.36
C ASP A 506 -19.20 8.20 0.74
N VAL A 507 -17.89 8.39 0.54
CA VAL A 507 -17.00 9.15 1.46
C VAL A 507 -17.18 10.67 1.32
N GLY A 508 -18.22 11.13 0.62
CA GLY A 508 -18.45 12.53 0.24
C GLY A 508 -19.66 13.23 0.87
N GLY A 509 -20.47 12.53 1.69
CA GLY A 509 -21.53 13.17 2.50
C GLY A 509 -22.78 13.63 1.73
N GLY A 510 -23.04 13.13 0.52
CA GLY A 510 -24.29 13.37 -0.21
C GLY A 510 -24.83 12.05 -0.76
N PRO A 511 -26.16 11.84 -0.83
CA PRO A 511 -26.72 10.55 -1.21
C PRO A 511 -26.29 10.17 -2.63
N SER A 512 -25.78 8.95 -2.81
CA SER A 512 -25.52 8.37 -4.13
C SER A 512 -26.74 8.58 -5.07
N PRO A 513 -26.55 8.98 -6.34
CA PRO A 513 -27.64 9.39 -7.23
C PRO A 513 -28.62 8.25 -7.53
N GLU A 514 -28.17 7.00 -7.42
CA GLU A 514 -28.99 5.80 -7.45
C GLU A 514 -28.70 4.94 -6.24
N GLN A 515 -29.74 4.32 -5.67
CA GLN A 515 -29.64 3.41 -4.54
C GLN A 515 -30.53 2.19 -4.78
N ASP A 516 -30.13 1.03 -4.26
CA ASP A 516 -30.99 -0.15 -4.26
C ASP A 516 -31.79 -0.21 -2.96
N VAL A 517 -33.06 -0.57 -3.07
CA VAL A 517 -33.97 -0.85 -1.96
C VAL A 517 -34.34 -2.32 -2.00
N VAL A 518 -34.12 -3.02 -0.90
CA VAL A 518 -34.44 -4.46 -0.80
C VAL A 518 -35.73 -4.62 -0.03
N VAL A 519 -36.68 -5.34 -0.62
CA VAL A 519 -37.95 -5.68 0.03
C VAL A 519 -38.02 -7.20 0.17
N CYS A 520 -38.13 -7.69 1.40
CA CYS A 520 -38.32 -9.11 1.70
C CYS A 520 -39.58 -9.28 2.55
N LEU A 521 -40.50 -10.14 2.13
CA LEU A 521 -41.78 -10.40 2.79
C LEU A 521 -41.97 -11.89 3.08
N GLY A 522 -42.60 -12.18 4.22
CA GLY A 522 -42.92 -13.55 4.64
C GLY A 522 -44.07 -14.18 3.84
N ARG A 523 -44.95 -13.37 3.26
CA ARG A 523 -46.05 -13.80 2.38
C ARG A 523 -45.97 -13.06 1.06
N GLU A 524 -46.14 -13.80 -0.03
CA GLU A 524 -46.15 -13.24 -1.38
C GLU A 524 -47.37 -12.33 -1.60
N ASP A 525 -48.52 -12.61 -0.98
CA ASP A 525 -49.75 -11.83 -1.16
C ASP A 525 -49.64 -10.36 -0.69
N ASP A 526 -48.72 -10.07 0.24
CA ASP A 526 -48.58 -8.76 0.88
C ASP A 526 -47.77 -7.76 0.01
N HIS A 527 -47.16 -8.22 -1.08
CA HIS A 527 -46.19 -7.42 -1.84
C HIS A 527 -46.80 -6.18 -2.49
N ALA A 528 -48.02 -6.26 -3.02
CA ALA A 528 -48.63 -5.15 -3.75
C ALA A 528 -48.90 -3.95 -2.83
N GLU A 529 -49.41 -4.21 -1.62
CA GLU A 529 -49.75 -3.18 -0.63
C GLU A 529 -48.49 -2.53 -0.04
N VAL A 530 -47.48 -3.34 0.32
CA VAL A 530 -46.19 -2.85 0.82
C VAL A 530 -45.46 -2.03 -0.25
N ARG A 531 -45.50 -2.44 -1.51
CA ARG A 531 -44.83 -1.74 -2.62
C ARG A 531 -45.46 -0.39 -2.89
N ASP A 532 -46.79 -0.28 -2.87
CA ASP A 532 -47.49 0.99 -3.08
C ASP A 532 -47.20 1.99 -1.94
N ALA A 533 -47.27 1.53 -0.69
CA ALA A 533 -46.92 2.36 0.47
C ALA A 533 -45.46 2.83 0.43
N LEU A 534 -44.53 1.95 0.03
CA LEU A 534 -43.11 2.26 -0.09
C LEU A 534 -42.83 3.27 -1.21
N ASP A 535 -43.46 3.14 -2.38
CA ASP A 535 -43.28 4.10 -3.49
C ASP A 535 -43.82 5.50 -3.10
N ARG A 536 -44.97 5.56 -2.43
CA ARG A 536 -45.53 6.83 -1.94
C ARG A 536 -44.62 7.49 -0.91
N PHE A 537 -44.09 6.72 0.04
CA PHE A 537 -43.11 7.20 1.01
C PHE A 537 -41.82 7.71 0.33
N LEU A 538 -41.21 6.93 -0.55
CA LEU A 538 -39.98 7.31 -1.25
C LEU A 538 -40.14 8.60 -2.07
N ARG A 539 -41.27 8.76 -2.77
CA ARG A 539 -41.60 10.01 -3.49
C ARG A 539 -41.68 11.22 -2.58
N SER A 540 -42.24 11.05 -1.39
CA SER A 540 -42.32 12.14 -0.40
C SER A 540 -40.95 12.56 0.12
N CYS A 541 -39.99 11.63 0.15
CA CYS A 541 -38.60 11.86 0.51
C CYS A 541 -37.71 12.27 -0.68
N GLY A 542 -38.28 12.57 -1.86
CA GLY A 542 -37.54 13.04 -3.04
C GLY A 542 -36.89 11.93 -3.89
N TRP A 543 -37.30 10.67 -3.71
CA TRP A 543 -36.81 9.51 -4.44
C TRP A 543 -37.86 8.99 -5.44
N THR A 544 -37.42 8.51 -6.61
CA THR A 544 -38.31 7.87 -7.59
C THR A 544 -37.78 6.50 -8.00
N VAL A 545 -38.68 5.54 -8.21
CA VAL A 545 -38.30 4.21 -8.71
C VAL A 545 -37.80 4.31 -10.16
N ALA A 546 -36.59 3.82 -10.40
CA ALA A 546 -35.91 3.85 -11.69
C ALA A 546 -35.85 2.46 -12.35
N GLY A 547 -35.92 1.37 -11.56
CA GLY A 547 -35.91 0.01 -12.07
C GLY A 547 -36.24 -1.03 -10.98
N GLU A 548 -36.62 -2.23 -11.41
CA GLU A 548 -36.99 -3.33 -10.52
C GLU A 548 -36.38 -4.64 -11.01
N SER A 549 -35.91 -5.48 -10.09
CA SER A 549 -35.47 -6.84 -10.39
C SER A 549 -36.66 -7.79 -10.52
N GLU A 550 -36.46 -8.93 -11.20
CA GLU A 550 -37.42 -10.04 -11.12
C GLU A 550 -37.55 -10.52 -9.65
N PRO A 551 -38.79 -10.73 -9.16
CA PRO A 551 -39.00 -11.20 -7.80
C PRO A 551 -38.58 -12.66 -7.64
N VAL A 552 -37.93 -12.98 -6.52
CA VAL A 552 -37.61 -14.36 -6.14
C VAL A 552 -38.77 -14.92 -5.31
N THR A 553 -39.38 -16.01 -5.78
CA THR A 553 -40.55 -16.64 -5.14
C THR A 553 -40.14 -17.64 -4.05
N GLY A 554 -40.93 -17.69 -2.96
CA GLY A 554 -40.55 -18.23 -1.65
C GLY A 554 -40.94 -17.24 -0.55
N PRO A 555 -40.09 -16.93 0.46
CA PRO A 555 -40.12 -15.58 1.02
C PRO A 555 -39.91 -14.59 -0.14
N TRP A 556 -40.89 -13.73 -0.38
CA TRP A 556 -40.91 -12.85 -1.55
C TRP A 556 -39.82 -11.79 -1.41
N LEU A 557 -38.86 -11.77 -2.33
CA LEU A 557 -37.76 -10.80 -2.33
C LEU A 557 -37.66 -10.09 -3.67
N GLN A 558 -37.63 -8.76 -3.63
CA GLN A 558 -37.40 -7.92 -4.81
C GLN A 558 -36.40 -6.80 -4.47
N THR A 559 -35.51 -6.48 -5.41
CA THR A 559 -34.63 -5.31 -5.33
C THR A 559 -35.14 -4.23 -6.27
N VAL A 560 -35.22 -3.01 -5.77
CA VAL A 560 -35.79 -1.86 -6.47
C VAL A 560 -34.77 -0.74 -6.48
N THR A 561 -34.34 -0.35 -7.67
CA THR A 561 -33.40 0.75 -7.83
C THR A 561 -34.17 2.06 -7.83
N ILE A 562 -33.81 2.95 -6.92
CA ILE A 562 -34.36 4.30 -6.76
C ILE A 562 -33.33 5.33 -7.21
N ARG A 563 -33.79 6.46 -7.74
CA ARG A 563 -32.97 7.60 -8.17
C ARG A 563 -33.45 8.88 -7.49
N ALA A 564 -32.53 9.77 -7.13
CA ALA A 564 -32.89 11.08 -6.60
C ALA A 564 -33.62 11.89 -7.70
N ALA A 565 -34.82 12.41 -7.39
CA ALA A 565 -35.57 13.25 -8.32
C ALA A 565 -34.89 14.63 -8.52
N ASP A 566 -34.24 15.13 -7.46
CA ASP A 566 -33.39 16.32 -7.44
C ASP A 566 -32.30 16.08 -6.37
N ALA A 567 -31.02 16.08 -6.78
CA ALA A 567 -29.89 15.69 -5.95
C ALA A 567 -29.70 16.57 -4.69
N GLY A 568 -30.29 17.77 -4.66
CA GLY A 568 -30.26 18.66 -3.49
C GLY A 568 -31.47 18.57 -2.54
N ARG A 569 -32.48 17.75 -2.87
CA ARG A 569 -33.73 17.61 -2.11
C ARG A 569 -34.07 16.17 -1.69
N ALA A 570 -33.36 15.18 -2.22
CA ALA A 570 -33.54 13.79 -1.80
C ALA A 570 -33.07 13.60 -0.35
N ALA A 571 -33.91 12.98 0.47
CA ALA A 571 -33.62 12.75 1.87
C ALA A 571 -32.36 11.88 2.03
N THR A 572 -31.46 12.31 2.91
CA THR A 572 -30.28 11.56 3.32
C THR A 572 -30.67 10.31 4.12
N SER A 573 -29.74 9.37 4.27
CA SER A 573 -29.99 8.17 5.09
C SER A 573 -30.28 8.47 6.57
N GLU A 574 -29.81 9.61 7.07
CA GLU A 574 -30.07 10.08 8.44
C GLU A 574 -31.50 10.61 8.58
N GLU A 575 -31.95 11.42 7.62
CA GLU A 575 -33.32 11.92 7.57
C GLU A 575 -34.34 10.78 7.38
N LEU A 576 -34.02 9.79 6.54
CA LEU A 576 -34.86 8.59 6.36
C LEU A 576 -34.94 7.75 7.64
N GLU A 577 -33.84 7.58 8.37
CA GLU A 577 -33.84 6.88 9.65
C GLU A 577 -34.72 7.60 10.67
N ASP A 578 -34.57 8.92 10.81
CA ASP A 578 -35.31 9.72 11.78
C ASP A 578 -36.80 9.77 11.48
N GLU A 579 -37.19 9.81 10.20
CA GLU A 579 -38.60 9.79 9.79
C GLU A 579 -39.25 8.42 10.05
N LEU A 580 -38.57 7.32 9.69
CA LEU A 580 -39.06 5.97 9.96
C LEU A 580 -39.10 5.66 11.46
N ARG A 581 -38.09 6.09 12.22
CA ARG A 581 -38.04 5.89 13.67
C ARG A 581 -39.21 6.60 14.37
N ARG A 582 -39.52 7.84 13.98
CA ARG A 582 -40.69 8.60 14.47
C ARG A 582 -42.02 7.94 14.10
N ALA A 583 -42.11 7.35 12.90
CA ALA A 583 -43.31 6.64 12.46
C ALA A 583 -43.57 5.32 13.23
N THR A 584 -42.50 4.64 13.65
CA THR A 584 -42.59 3.36 14.37
C THR A 584 -42.72 3.49 15.89
N ASP A 585 -42.66 4.70 16.44
CA ASP A 585 -42.76 4.95 17.88
C ASP A 585 -44.20 4.77 18.38
N ARG A 586 -44.39 3.86 19.34
CA ARG A 586 -45.70 3.56 19.93
C ARG A 586 -46.21 4.67 20.87
N GLU A 587 -45.33 5.52 21.40
CA GLU A 587 -45.71 6.57 22.36
C GLU A 587 -46.20 7.86 21.67
N SER A 588 -45.85 8.08 20.40
CA SER A 588 -46.34 9.19 19.57
C SER A 588 -46.21 8.83 18.08
N PRO A 589 -47.15 8.04 17.54
CA PRO A 589 -47.11 7.71 16.12
C PRO A 589 -47.19 9.00 15.30
N GLY A 590 -46.16 9.26 14.49
CA GLY A 590 -46.14 10.41 13.60
C GLY A 590 -47.34 10.39 12.63
N SER A 591 -47.80 11.55 12.16
CA SER A 591 -48.77 11.64 11.07
C SER A 591 -48.04 11.82 9.74
N GLY A 592 -48.23 10.92 8.76
CA GLY A 592 -47.61 11.04 7.43
C GLY A 592 -47.46 9.72 6.68
N LEU A 593 -46.82 9.76 5.50
CA LEU A 593 -46.63 8.59 4.64
C LEU A 593 -45.70 7.53 5.25
N ALA A 594 -44.77 7.93 6.13
CA ALA A 594 -43.94 7.00 6.90
C ALA A 594 -44.76 6.16 7.91
N ALA A 595 -45.79 6.75 8.51
CA ALA A 595 -46.69 6.06 9.45
C ALA A 595 -47.63 5.10 8.73
N GLU A 596 -48.11 5.49 7.55
CA GLU A 596 -48.85 4.59 6.66
C GLU A 596 -47.99 3.37 6.26
N LEU A 597 -46.73 3.59 5.89
CA LEU A 597 -45.80 2.49 5.60
C LEU A 597 -45.59 1.57 6.82
N ALA A 598 -45.43 2.14 8.02
CA ALA A 598 -45.29 1.36 9.26
C ALA A 598 -46.55 0.53 9.56
N GLU A 599 -47.74 1.09 9.37
CA GLU A 599 -49.03 0.41 9.58
C GLU A 599 -49.22 -0.77 8.62
N VAL A 600 -48.94 -0.58 7.33
CA VAL A 600 -48.98 -1.66 6.32
C VAL A 600 -48.01 -2.77 6.70
N LEU A 601 -46.79 -2.43 7.13
CA LEU A 601 -45.81 -3.42 7.59
C LEU A 601 -46.23 -4.14 8.88
N ALA A 602 -47.03 -3.51 9.74
CA ALA A 602 -47.55 -4.13 10.97
C ALA A 602 -48.57 -5.23 10.65
N GLY A 603 -49.32 -5.08 9.54
CA GLY A 603 -50.26 -6.08 9.04
C GLY A 603 -49.58 -7.32 8.44
N THR A 604 -48.28 -7.25 8.12
CA THR A 604 -47.52 -8.37 7.58
C THR A 604 -46.88 -9.22 8.69
N PRO A 605 -46.86 -10.56 8.56
CA PRO A 605 -46.26 -11.43 9.59
C PRO A 605 -44.74 -11.29 9.69
N LEU A 606 -44.08 -10.95 8.58
CA LEU A 606 -42.65 -10.72 8.49
C LEU A 606 -42.36 -9.78 7.33
N ALA A 607 -41.69 -8.67 7.59
CA ALA A 607 -41.15 -7.78 6.57
C ALA A 607 -39.75 -7.28 6.94
N VAL A 608 -38.87 -7.25 5.94
CA VAL A 608 -37.53 -6.67 6.04
C VAL A 608 -37.34 -5.72 4.87
N LEU A 609 -37.14 -4.45 5.17
CA LEU A 609 -36.88 -3.37 4.23
C LEU A 609 -35.47 -2.82 4.46
N LEU A 610 -34.69 -2.70 3.40
CA LEU A 610 -33.38 -2.08 3.43
C LEU A 610 -33.36 -0.93 2.42
N VAL A 611 -33.41 0.30 2.92
CA VAL A 611 -33.38 1.53 2.11
C VAL A 611 -32.01 2.18 2.32
N GLY A 612 -31.09 1.98 1.38
CA GLY A 612 -29.68 2.37 1.59
C GLY A 612 -29.11 1.65 2.83
N PRO A 613 -28.43 2.36 3.76
CA PRO A 613 -27.96 1.78 5.02
C PRO A 613 -29.05 1.65 6.09
N VAL A 614 -30.29 2.09 5.85
CA VAL A 614 -31.36 2.05 6.87
C VAL A 614 -32.13 0.72 6.76
N LEU A 615 -32.06 -0.08 7.81
CA LEU A 615 -32.79 -1.33 7.96
C LEU A 615 -34.05 -1.10 8.79
N LEU A 616 -35.21 -1.45 8.23
CA LEU A 616 -36.50 -1.50 8.91
C LEU A 616 -36.99 -2.95 8.91
N THR A 617 -37.26 -3.47 10.10
CA THR A 617 -37.83 -4.81 10.27
C THR A 617 -39.19 -4.75 10.96
N SER A 618 -40.10 -5.61 10.53
CA SER A 618 -41.42 -5.82 11.13
C SER A 618 -41.66 -7.31 11.33
N ALA A 619 -42.04 -7.73 12.53
CA ALA A 619 -42.48 -9.09 12.78
C ALA A 619 -43.58 -9.07 13.85
N ASN A 620 -44.74 -9.67 13.56
CA ASN A 620 -45.88 -9.77 14.46
C ASN A 620 -46.32 -8.42 15.09
N GLY A 621 -46.27 -7.32 14.33
CA GLY A 621 -46.66 -5.98 14.80
C GLY A 621 -45.63 -5.25 15.68
N GLU A 622 -44.41 -5.80 15.82
CA GLU A 622 -43.27 -5.11 16.40
C GLU A 622 -42.31 -4.62 15.31
N HIS A 623 -41.83 -3.38 15.45
CA HIS A 623 -40.97 -2.71 14.49
C HIS A 623 -39.61 -2.38 15.09
N ALA A 624 -38.56 -2.48 14.27
CA ALA A 624 -37.25 -1.97 14.64
C ALA A 624 -36.57 -1.30 13.45
N VAL A 625 -36.10 -0.07 13.67
CA VAL A 625 -35.29 0.70 12.72
C VAL A 625 -33.84 0.73 13.21
N LEU A 626 -32.89 0.54 12.30
CA LEU A 626 -31.46 0.61 12.56
C LEU A 626 -30.69 1.07 11.33
N ARG A 627 -29.88 2.12 11.44
CA ARG A 627 -28.87 2.43 10.43
C ARG A 627 -27.65 1.54 10.59
N LEU A 628 -27.31 0.86 9.50
CA LEU A 628 -26.25 -0.13 9.45
C LEU A 628 -24.92 0.52 9.05
N GLY A 629 -23.90 0.35 9.90
CA GLY A 629 -22.52 0.67 9.57
C GLY A 629 -21.80 -0.47 8.82
N HIS A 630 -20.57 -0.22 8.39
CA HIS A 630 -19.76 -1.17 7.62
C HIS A 630 -19.55 -2.53 8.34
N ARG A 631 -19.35 -2.50 9.67
CA ARG A 631 -19.18 -3.72 10.49
C ARG A 631 -20.48 -4.52 10.60
N GLN A 632 -21.61 -3.85 10.80
CA GLN A 632 -22.93 -4.49 10.90
C GLN A 632 -23.36 -5.10 9.56
N LEU A 633 -23.14 -4.41 8.44
CA LEU A 633 -23.34 -4.98 7.09
C LEU A 633 -22.46 -6.20 6.86
N SER A 634 -21.19 -6.15 7.26
CA SER A 634 -20.28 -7.31 7.13
C SER A 634 -20.68 -8.49 8.00
N HIS A 635 -21.27 -8.25 9.18
CA HIS A 635 -21.84 -9.28 10.02
C HIS A 635 -23.07 -9.92 9.34
N LEU A 636 -23.99 -9.11 8.82
CA LEU A 636 -25.19 -9.58 8.12
C LEU A 636 -24.86 -10.36 6.83
N ILE A 637 -23.83 -9.97 6.07
CA ILE A 637 -23.39 -10.70 4.86
C ILE A 637 -22.88 -12.12 5.20
N ARG A 638 -22.32 -12.32 6.39
CA ARG A 638 -21.86 -13.65 6.84
C ARG A 638 -23.01 -14.56 7.23
N ARG A 639 -24.14 -14.01 7.71
CA ARG A 639 -25.31 -14.75 8.20
C ARG A 639 -26.65 -14.13 7.74
N PRO A 640 -26.91 -14.03 6.42
CA PRO A 640 -28.09 -13.35 5.88
C PRO A 640 -29.41 -14.02 6.28
N ASN A 641 -29.43 -15.35 6.44
CA ASN A 641 -30.64 -16.11 6.80
C ASN A 641 -31.27 -15.68 8.11
N ARG A 642 -30.48 -15.16 9.06
CA ARG A 642 -31.03 -14.74 10.36
C ARG A 642 -32.01 -13.57 10.26
N LEU A 643 -31.85 -12.70 9.25
CA LEU A 643 -32.82 -11.62 9.00
C LEU A 643 -34.18 -12.15 8.55
N LEU A 644 -34.24 -13.33 7.94
CA LEU A 644 -35.48 -13.93 7.45
C LEU A 644 -36.16 -14.80 8.52
N THR A 645 -35.42 -15.26 9.52
CA THR A 645 -35.96 -16.13 10.59
C THR A 645 -36.26 -15.37 11.87
N GLU A 646 -35.42 -14.42 12.28
CA GLU A 646 -35.49 -13.74 13.57
C GLU A 646 -35.07 -12.25 13.46
N PRO A 647 -35.74 -11.44 12.63
CA PRO A 647 -35.26 -10.08 12.31
C PRO A 647 -35.15 -9.14 13.51
N LEU A 648 -36.08 -9.21 14.49
CA LEU A 648 -36.05 -8.34 15.66
C LEU A 648 -34.90 -8.70 16.62
N ALA A 649 -34.59 -10.00 16.76
CA ALA A 649 -33.44 -10.46 17.54
C ALA A 649 -32.12 -9.99 16.92
N VAL A 650 -32.02 -10.04 15.58
CA VAL A 650 -30.85 -9.54 14.84
C VAL A 650 -30.68 -8.04 15.04
N VAL A 651 -31.76 -7.24 14.97
CA VAL A 651 -31.65 -5.79 15.22
C VAL A 651 -31.23 -5.50 16.66
N ALA A 652 -31.72 -6.26 17.65
CA ALA A 652 -31.28 -6.13 19.04
C ALA A 652 -29.79 -6.48 19.24
N GLU A 653 -29.30 -7.53 18.59
CA GLU A 653 -27.88 -7.93 18.60
C GLU A 653 -26.98 -6.86 17.97
N LEU A 654 -27.41 -6.31 16.82
CA LEU A 654 -26.66 -5.28 16.10
C LEU A 654 -26.62 -3.94 16.83
N ARG A 655 -27.64 -3.61 17.63
CA ARG A 655 -27.64 -2.43 18.51
C ARG A 655 -26.62 -2.56 19.65
N GLY A 656 -26.43 -3.76 20.20
CA GLY A 656 -25.48 -4.02 21.28
C GLY A 656 -24.01 -4.12 20.83
N SER A 657 -23.76 -4.39 19.56
CA SER A 657 -22.41 -4.56 18.98
C SER A 657 -21.82 -3.28 18.37
N GLY A 658 -22.49 -2.13 18.58
CA GLY A 658 -22.04 -0.79 18.17
C GLY A 658 -21.30 0.02 19.25
N GLY A 659 -20.90 -0.61 20.35
CA GLY A 659 -20.07 -0.02 21.42
C GLY A 659 -18.58 -0.09 21.13
#